data_AF-A0A3D4YK97-F1
#
_entry.id   AF-A0A3D4YK97-F1
#
_cell.length_a   1.000
_cell.length_b   1.000
_cell.length_c   1.000
_cell.angle_alpha   90.00
_cell.angle_beta   90.00
_cell.angle_gamma   90.00
#
_symmetry.space_group_name_H-M   'P 1'
#
loop_
_entity.id
_entity.type
_entity.pdbx_description
1 polymer ?
#
loop_
_entity_poly.entity_id
_entity_poly.type
_entity_poly.pdbx_seq_one_letter_code
_entity_poly.pdbx_strand_id
1 'polypeptide(L)'
;MTNSIDVLPNDRWLLPILRELLPTTSLESIESKVAISYWRAAVDEALLTDDQILDALSVRTRVGIANGLLVSALARDMVSERLARRFAILPLAVSDSILDIATSNPYDLDCEKTLAFATRRTVRMSLASPNRILERIEEVYAPVKRVGKLLDRAGKSNLQPVIEKADATESELDEKEAEQPVIKLVDHIVAEGIATGASDIHLEAGESGIAVRYRIDGMLKEVMVLPKAVGVPLVSRIKIMSQMDIADRLRPQGGRARVAINGARVDLRVSTLPASHGEKVVIRILDSRTALRSVESLGLDPVDGPRMQKLLDVREGLILVTGPTGSGKTTTLYAALRLLQHRGVNIITVEDPVEYRIPGIVQVQIHEKAGLTFASALRSVLRQDPDVVLIGEIRDRETAAIAIQASLTGHLVFATLHTNDACSSIVRLTDLGVDPVKLSGALKGVVAQRLIRRLCPACRLVANAGVPRRLVGAIPEDSMIYVSMGCKECSMTGYSGRVAVTEVLVATSEIERSIAAGDPAARLLSAARASGTRSLWGCGCAQLLAGNTSAQELVRVLEPEGARGNTRGAGTGYDVPKQIIYERRAQGPMTQIVPGVVEVYVIRHNAGDWRVLALQRSPDASRPGSWELVYGKIDAGERPERAAVRELREETGLQVKALYNVTVNSFYLHATQTIQMSMVFAAFVAEDSEVALSDEHQRFEWLSVDEACDRFTWPRAARGLRDVRHLLARGNAGPVEDALRVL
;
A
#
# COMPACT_ATOMS: atom_id res chain seq x y z
N MET A 1 2.65 -11.93 70.52
CA MET A 1 4.06 -11.51 70.54
C MET A 1 4.24 -10.51 69.42
N THR A 2 4.51 -9.28 69.81
CA THR A 2 4.75 -8.09 68.99
C THR A 2 5.98 -8.25 68.11
N ASN A 3 5.84 -8.00 66.81
CA ASN A 3 6.95 -7.68 65.90
C ASN A 3 6.44 -6.68 64.84
N SER A 4 6.08 -5.48 65.29
CA SER A 4 6.04 -4.31 64.41
C SER A 4 7.46 -3.76 64.34
N ILE A 5 8.19 -4.15 63.30
CA ILE A 5 9.38 -3.40 62.93
C ILE A 5 8.84 -2.07 62.40
N ASP A 6 8.95 -1.00 63.19
CA ASP A 6 8.73 0.37 62.73
C ASP A 6 9.74 0.65 61.61
N VAL A 7 9.31 0.41 60.37
CA VAL A 7 10.06 0.80 59.18
C VAL A 7 9.94 2.32 59.10
N LEU A 8 10.88 2.99 59.77
CA LEU A 8 11.05 4.43 59.67
C LEU A 8 11.18 4.81 58.17
N PRO A 9 10.56 5.91 57.73
CA PRO A 9 10.71 6.40 56.37
C PRO A 9 12.19 6.59 56.02
N ASN A 10 12.55 6.22 54.79
CA ASN A 10 13.93 6.33 54.28
C ASN A 10 14.44 7.79 54.22
N ASP A 11 13.57 8.77 54.48
CA ASP A 11 13.87 10.20 54.51
C ASP A 11 13.91 10.82 55.91
N ARG A 12 14.06 10.01 56.98
CA ARG A 12 14.23 10.53 58.36
C ARG A 12 15.36 11.54 58.51
N TRP A 13 16.38 11.44 57.66
CA TRP A 13 17.49 12.40 57.59
C TRP A 13 17.05 13.84 57.26
N LEU A 14 15.82 14.04 56.79
CA LEU A 14 15.21 15.34 56.50
C LEU A 14 14.72 16.07 57.77
N LEU A 15 14.45 15.35 58.86
CA LEU A 15 13.89 15.92 60.10
C LEU A 15 14.67 17.11 60.68
N PRO A 16 16.02 17.10 60.75
CA PRO A 16 16.77 18.26 61.24
C PRO A 16 16.54 19.52 60.40
N ILE A 17 16.22 19.37 59.11
CA ILE A 17 15.97 20.48 58.19
C ILE A 17 14.54 20.99 58.37
N LEU A 18 13.56 20.07 58.48
CA LEU A 18 12.18 20.45 58.78
C LEU A 18 12.06 21.17 60.12
N ARG A 19 12.89 20.80 61.11
CA ARG A 19 12.97 21.48 62.43
C ARG A 19 13.39 22.93 62.36
N GLU A 20 14.14 23.32 61.33
CA GLU A 20 14.57 24.70 61.11
C GLU A 20 13.51 25.52 60.36
N LEU A 21 12.62 24.85 59.62
CA LEU A 21 11.61 25.48 58.76
C LEU A 21 10.21 25.56 59.37
N LEU A 22 9.89 24.69 60.34
CA LEU A 22 8.54 24.54 60.87
C LEU A 22 8.49 24.71 62.40
N PRO A 23 7.40 25.27 62.94
CA PRO A 23 7.18 25.32 64.39
C PRO A 23 6.95 23.92 64.98
N THR A 24 7.25 23.76 66.27
CA THR A 24 7.20 22.48 67.00
C THR A 24 5.86 21.75 66.87
N THR A 25 4.74 22.48 66.86
CA THR A 25 3.39 21.94 66.71
C THR A 25 3.14 21.32 65.33
N SER A 26 3.74 21.87 64.26
CA SER A 26 3.63 21.33 62.90
C SER A 26 4.51 20.09 62.71
N LEU A 27 5.64 20.02 63.43
CA LEU A 27 6.53 18.86 63.41
C LEU A 27 5.91 17.66 64.13
N GLU A 28 5.23 17.87 65.25
CA GLU A 28 4.47 16.82 65.93
C GLU A 28 3.36 16.25 65.03
N SER A 29 2.69 17.09 64.23
CA SER A 29 1.73 16.64 63.21
C SER A 29 2.39 15.71 62.19
N ILE A 30 3.51 16.13 61.59
CA ILE A 30 4.27 15.34 60.60
C ILE A 30 4.81 14.03 61.21
N GLU A 31 5.41 14.10 62.40
CA GLU A 31 5.98 12.94 63.11
C GLU A 31 4.88 11.96 63.56
N SER A 32 3.63 12.40 63.74
CA SER A 32 2.48 11.53 64.07
C SER A 32 1.88 10.80 62.86
N LYS A 33 2.11 11.27 61.63
CA LYS A 33 1.54 10.69 60.39
C LYS A 33 2.53 9.84 59.58
N VAL A 34 3.52 9.28 60.28
CA VAL A 34 4.66 8.55 59.69
C VAL A 34 4.22 7.19 59.14
N ALA A 35 3.71 7.19 57.91
CA ALA A 35 3.44 5.96 57.16
C ALA A 35 4.12 5.91 55.78
N ILE A 36 4.57 7.05 55.20
CA ILE A 36 4.95 7.09 53.77
C ILE A 36 6.24 7.91 53.49
N SER A 37 6.41 9.13 54.00
CA SER A 37 7.62 9.98 53.84
C SER A 37 7.48 11.31 54.60
N TYR A 38 8.55 11.82 55.21
CA TYR A 38 8.58 13.14 55.85
C TYR A 38 8.44 14.29 54.85
N TRP A 39 9.05 14.16 53.66
CA TRP A 39 8.89 15.13 52.58
C TRP A 39 7.43 15.26 52.15
N ARG A 40 6.78 14.12 51.85
CA ARG A 40 5.38 14.11 51.39
C ARG A 40 4.44 14.63 52.45
N ALA A 41 4.61 14.23 53.71
CA ALA A 41 3.79 14.73 54.81
C ALA A 41 3.85 16.26 54.95
N ALA A 42 5.03 16.87 54.78
CA ALA A 42 5.18 18.33 54.84
C ALA A 42 4.46 19.05 53.68
N VAL A 43 4.48 18.47 52.48
CA VAL A 43 3.85 19.05 51.28
C VAL A 43 2.34 18.81 51.26
N ASP A 44 1.88 17.61 51.60
CA ASP A 44 0.46 17.22 51.56
C ASP A 44 -0.36 17.98 52.62
N GLU A 45 0.24 18.35 53.75
CA GLU A 45 -0.37 19.24 54.76
C GLU A 45 -0.28 20.73 54.39
N ALA A 46 0.27 21.06 53.23
CA ALA A 46 0.54 22.42 52.78
C ALA A 46 1.37 23.25 53.79
N LEU A 47 2.23 22.58 54.57
CA LEU A 47 3.12 23.23 55.54
C LEU A 47 4.36 23.81 54.87
N LEU A 48 4.87 23.14 53.83
CA LEU A 48 5.97 23.60 52.99
C LEU A 48 5.70 23.24 51.52
N THR A 49 6.24 24.01 50.59
CA THR A 49 6.31 23.64 49.17
C THR A 49 7.56 22.82 48.87
N ASP A 50 7.55 22.09 47.75
CA ASP A 50 8.74 21.38 47.24
C ASP A 50 9.95 22.33 47.12
N ASP A 51 9.74 23.56 46.63
CA ASP A 51 10.80 24.55 46.43
C ASP A 51 11.41 25.01 47.77
N GLN A 52 10.58 25.21 48.81
CA GLN A 52 11.07 25.59 50.15
C GLN A 52 11.96 24.50 50.77
N ILE A 53 11.60 23.23 50.58
CA ILE A 53 12.40 22.10 51.08
C ILE A 53 13.70 21.98 50.27
N LEU A 54 13.64 22.13 48.94
CA LEU A 54 14.81 22.08 48.06
C LEU A 54 15.81 23.20 48.35
N ASP A 55 15.34 24.43 48.59
CA ASP A 55 16.19 25.57 48.92
C ASP A 55 16.94 25.34 50.23
N ALA A 56 16.24 24.88 51.27
CA ALA A 56 16.86 24.56 52.56
C ALA A 56 17.89 23.41 52.45
N LEU A 57 17.58 22.38 51.66
CA LEU A 57 18.50 21.28 51.37
C LEU A 57 19.74 21.73 50.62
N SER A 58 19.56 22.57 49.60
CA SER A 58 20.67 23.10 48.81
C SER A 58 21.65 23.89 49.68
N VAL A 59 21.13 24.76 50.57
CA VAL A 59 21.96 25.53 51.51
C VAL A 59 22.75 24.62 52.46
N ARG A 60 22.08 23.61 53.04
CA ARG A 60 22.71 22.74 54.04
C ARG A 60 23.70 21.75 53.44
N THR A 61 23.36 21.17 52.28
CA THR A 61 24.15 20.10 51.65
C THR A 61 25.18 20.62 50.66
N ARG A 62 25.05 21.89 50.22
CA ARG A 62 25.83 22.51 49.13
C ARG A 62 25.67 21.78 47.78
N VAL A 63 24.60 21.01 47.63
CA VAL A 63 24.22 20.35 46.37
C VAL A 63 23.26 21.26 45.62
N GLY A 64 23.57 21.57 44.36
CA GLY A 64 22.72 22.44 43.55
C GLY A 64 21.37 21.82 43.19
N ILE A 65 20.34 22.65 43.02
CA ILE A 65 19.03 22.24 42.51
C ILE A 65 19.12 22.06 40.99
N ALA A 66 18.53 20.99 40.46
CA ALA A 66 18.57 20.70 39.03
C ALA A 66 17.84 21.80 38.23
N ASN A 67 18.55 22.44 37.29
CA ASN A 67 17.99 23.44 36.38
C ASN A 67 17.20 22.75 35.24
N GLY A 68 16.04 22.23 35.60
CA GLY A 68 15.21 21.39 34.74
C GLY A 68 15.56 19.90 34.82
N LEU A 69 14.59 19.06 34.44
CA LEU A 69 14.70 17.60 34.46
C LEU A 69 14.78 17.04 33.03
N LEU A 70 15.68 17.62 32.23
CA LEU A 70 15.97 17.16 30.87
C LEU A 70 16.92 15.97 30.92
N VAL A 71 16.53 14.88 30.25
CA VAL A 71 17.31 13.65 30.19
C VAL A 71 17.89 13.46 28.80
N SER A 72 19.21 13.37 28.71
CA SER A 72 19.89 13.04 27.46
C SER A 72 19.65 11.57 27.07
N ALA A 73 19.61 11.28 25.77
CA ALA A 73 19.39 9.91 25.28
C ALA A 73 20.48 8.94 25.79
N LEU A 74 21.74 9.41 25.82
CA LEU A 74 22.87 8.63 26.32
C LEU A 74 22.74 8.33 27.83
N ALA A 75 22.28 9.30 28.64
CA ALA A 75 22.12 9.12 30.08
C ALA A 75 21.01 8.11 30.39
N ARG A 76 19.90 8.17 29.64
CA ARG A 76 18.80 7.18 29.72
C ARG A 76 19.29 5.77 29.39
N ASP A 77 20.05 5.61 28.31
CA ASP A 77 20.48 4.29 27.85
C ASP A 77 21.55 3.68 28.78
N MET A 78 22.32 4.53 29.46
CA MET A 78 23.33 4.13 30.44
C MET A 78 22.73 3.64 31.76
N VAL A 79 21.65 4.28 32.23
CA VAL A 79 21.01 3.95 33.52
C VAL A 79 19.70 3.19 33.26
N SER A 80 19.66 1.92 33.65
CA SER A 80 18.45 1.09 33.49
C SER A 80 17.26 1.63 34.31
N GLU A 81 16.03 1.41 33.81
CA GLU A 81 14.80 1.75 34.53
C GLU A 81 14.76 1.15 35.94
N ARG A 82 15.26 -0.08 36.09
CA ARG A 82 15.32 -0.76 37.39
C ARG A 82 16.17 0.01 38.40
N LEU A 83 17.31 0.57 37.98
CA LEU A 83 18.18 1.37 38.86
C LEU A 83 17.55 2.74 39.15
N ALA A 84 17.01 3.40 38.12
CA ALA A 84 16.31 4.69 38.27
C ALA A 84 15.15 4.59 39.27
N ARG A 85 14.34 3.51 39.19
CA ARG A 85 13.23 3.25 40.12
C ARG A 85 13.69 2.80 41.51
N ARG A 86 14.70 1.93 41.59
CA ARG A 86 15.22 1.44 42.89
C ARG A 86 15.70 2.59 43.77
N PHE A 87 16.44 3.53 43.19
CA PHE A 87 17.02 4.65 43.94
C PHE A 87 16.20 5.94 43.84
N ALA A 88 15.08 5.94 43.12
CA ALA A 88 14.26 7.12 42.85
C ALA A 88 15.10 8.31 42.32
N ILE A 89 15.88 8.06 41.26
CA ILE A 89 16.75 9.06 40.62
C ILE A 89 16.45 9.19 39.13
N LEU A 90 16.79 10.36 38.57
CA LEU A 90 16.67 10.64 37.14
C LEU A 90 18.06 10.93 36.52
N PRO A 91 18.51 10.19 35.49
CA PRO A 91 19.80 10.45 34.85
C PRO A 91 19.68 11.64 33.89
N LEU A 92 20.31 12.77 34.21
CA LEU A 92 20.17 14.02 33.44
C LEU A 92 21.09 14.02 32.22
N ALA A 93 22.39 13.84 32.44
CA ALA A 93 23.41 13.91 31.41
C ALA A 93 24.56 12.94 31.71
N VAL A 94 25.33 12.60 30.67
CA VAL A 94 26.48 11.71 30.79
C VAL A 94 27.59 12.18 29.86
N SER A 95 28.82 12.20 30.36
CA SER A 95 30.06 12.40 29.61
C SER A 95 30.91 11.14 29.66
N ASP A 96 32.17 11.17 29.23
CA ASP A 96 33.05 9.99 29.34
C ASP A 96 33.43 9.66 30.79
N SER A 97 33.42 10.64 31.69
CA SER A 97 33.88 10.48 33.08
C SER A 97 32.81 10.77 34.14
N ILE A 98 31.71 11.43 33.79
CA ILE A 98 30.71 11.92 34.75
C ILE A 98 29.30 11.50 34.34
N LEU A 99 28.49 11.10 35.33
CA LEU A 99 27.04 10.91 35.22
C LEU A 99 26.35 11.95 36.11
N ASP A 100 25.63 12.89 35.51
CA ASP A 100 24.81 13.86 36.24
C ASP A 100 23.42 13.25 36.51
N ILE A 101 22.98 13.23 37.77
CA ILE A 101 21.68 12.69 38.20
C ILE A 101 20.90 13.71 39.03
N ALA A 102 19.57 13.65 38.94
CA ALA A 102 18.68 14.29 39.91
C ALA A 102 18.23 13.27 40.98
N THR A 103 18.31 13.66 42.25
CA THR A 103 17.91 12.85 43.41
C THR A 103 17.15 13.72 44.41
N SER A 104 16.25 13.11 45.19
CA SER A 104 15.66 13.75 46.36
C SER A 104 16.45 13.47 47.65
N ASN A 105 17.40 12.54 47.61
CA ASN A 105 18.26 12.19 48.74
C ASN A 105 19.75 12.31 48.35
N PRO A 106 20.44 13.39 48.74
CA PRO A 106 21.86 13.57 48.46
C PRO A 106 22.78 12.72 49.36
N TYR A 107 22.24 12.02 50.37
CA TYR A 107 23.00 11.20 51.31
C TYR A 107 22.98 9.71 50.98
N ASP A 108 22.36 9.31 49.87
CA ASP A 108 22.27 7.92 49.45
C ASP A 108 23.60 7.42 48.83
N LEU A 109 24.50 6.98 49.70
CA LEU A 109 25.80 6.42 49.30
C LEU A 109 25.69 5.09 48.55
N ASP A 110 24.62 4.31 48.74
CA ASP A 110 24.40 3.06 48.00
C ASP A 110 24.01 3.36 46.55
N CYS A 111 23.15 4.36 46.35
CA CYS A 111 22.82 4.91 45.04
C CYS A 111 24.08 5.38 44.30
N GLU A 112 24.90 6.22 44.94
CA GLU A 112 26.13 6.76 44.34
C GLU A 112 27.08 5.64 43.89
N LYS A 113 27.40 4.70 44.79
CA LYS A 113 28.34 3.61 44.52
C LYS A 113 27.81 2.64 43.48
N THR A 114 26.53 2.29 43.55
CA THR A 114 25.90 1.35 42.60
C THR A 114 25.88 1.95 41.20
N LEU A 115 25.49 3.23 41.06
CA LEU A 115 25.50 3.92 39.77
C LEU A 115 26.93 4.09 39.25
N ALA A 116 27.87 4.54 40.09
CA ALA A 116 29.27 4.70 39.69
C ALA A 116 29.88 3.40 39.18
N PHE A 117 29.59 2.27 39.85
CA PHE A 117 30.03 0.94 39.42
C PHE A 117 29.37 0.52 38.10
N ALA A 118 28.06 0.66 37.98
CA ALA A 118 27.30 0.26 36.80
C ALA A 118 27.69 1.07 35.55
N THR A 119 27.96 2.37 35.72
CA THR A 119 28.26 3.28 34.60
C THR A 119 29.75 3.56 34.40
N ARG A 120 30.61 3.08 35.30
CA ARG A 120 32.07 3.35 35.35
C ARG A 120 32.42 4.84 35.28
N ARG A 121 31.65 5.67 35.99
CA ARG A 121 31.74 7.13 35.96
C ARG A 121 31.56 7.70 37.36
N THR A 122 32.07 8.89 37.58
CA THR A 122 31.79 9.63 38.81
C THR A 122 30.36 10.17 38.76
N VAL A 123 29.59 9.96 39.83
CA VAL A 123 28.20 10.43 39.91
C VAL A 123 28.19 11.84 40.48
N ARG A 124 27.55 12.78 39.78
CA ARG A 124 27.28 14.12 40.29
C ARG A 124 25.79 14.25 40.55
N MET A 125 25.44 14.59 41.79
CA MET A 125 24.04 14.72 42.21
C MET A 125 23.57 16.17 42.08
N SER A 126 22.30 16.34 41.74
CA SER A 126 21.55 17.59 41.84
C SER A 126 20.22 17.30 42.52
N LEU A 127 19.69 18.26 43.28
CA LEU A 127 18.45 18.10 44.02
C LEU A 127 17.23 18.31 43.12
N ALA A 128 16.21 17.46 43.28
CA ALA A 128 14.89 17.66 42.70
C ALA A 128 13.81 17.01 43.58
N SER A 129 12.56 17.47 43.46
CA SER A 129 11.50 16.93 44.29
C SER A 129 11.17 15.47 43.94
N PRO A 130 10.83 14.63 44.94
CA PRO A 130 10.53 13.21 44.72
C PRO A 130 9.43 12.99 43.67
N ASN A 131 8.37 13.80 43.71
CA ASN A 131 7.24 13.67 42.80
C ASN A 131 7.64 13.99 41.35
N ARG A 132 8.39 15.08 41.13
CA ARG A 132 8.88 15.45 39.78
C ARG A 132 9.86 14.41 39.21
N ILE A 133 10.69 13.80 40.06
CA ILE A 133 11.57 12.70 39.65
C ILE A 133 10.73 11.50 39.19
N LEU A 134 9.74 11.07 39.98
CA LEU A 134 8.90 9.92 39.65
C LEU A 134 8.08 10.16 38.37
N GLU A 135 7.48 11.35 38.21
CA GLU A 135 6.79 11.75 36.99
C GLU A 135 7.70 11.68 35.76
N ARG A 136 8.95 12.15 35.89
CA ARG A 136 9.91 12.05 34.79
C ARG A 136 10.38 10.64 34.52
N ILE A 137 10.57 9.81 35.54
CA ILE A 137 10.92 8.39 35.34
C ILE A 137 9.83 7.71 34.50
N GLU A 138 8.55 7.94 34.83
CA GLU A 138 7.42 7.43 34.04
C GLU A 138 7.50 7.88 32.58
N GLU A 139 7.77 9.15 32.31
CA GLU A 139 7.82 9.66 30.95
C GLU A 139 9.09 9.28 30.16
N VAL A 140 10.22 9.10 30.84
CA VAL A 140 11.50 8.72 30.23
C VAL A 140 11.52 7.23 29.89
N TYR A 141 11.00 6.37 30.78
CA TYR A 141 11.14 4.93 30.71
C TYR A 141 9.87 4.16 30.31
N ALA A 142 8.70 4.80 30.13
CA ALA A 142 7.50 4.12 29.62
C ALA A 142 7.35 4.24 28.08
N PRO A 143 7.88 3.29 27.26
CA PRO A 143 7.75 3.32 25.81
C PRO A 143 6.29 3.21 25.32
N VAL A 144 5.41 2.57 26.09
CA VAL A 144 3.99 2.39 25.74
C VAL A 144 3.21 3.71 25.80
N LYS A 145 3.51 4.62 26.74
CA LYS A 145 2.90 5.96 26.81
C LYS A 145 3.35 6.88 25.66
N ARG A 146 4.57 6.70 25.12
CA ARG A 146 5.03 7.42 23.91
C ARG A 146 4.29 6.97 22.65
N VAL A 147 3.93 5.69 22.55
CA VAL A 147 3.07 5.19 21.47
C VAL A 147 1.70 5.87 21.53
N GLY A 148 1.11 6.04 22.72
CA GLY A 148 -0.11 6.84 22.90
C GLY A 148 0.03 8.26 22.34
N LYS A 149 1.09 8.98 22.71
CA LYS A 149 1.37 10.34 22.18
C LYS A 149 1.65 10.37 20.67
N LEU A 150 2.22 9.30 20.09
CA LEU A 150 2.43 9.14 18.64
C LEU A 150 1.10 8.95 17.90
N LEU A 151 0.20 8.12 18.46
CA LEU A 151 -1.16 7.92 17.94
C LEU A 151 -1.98 9.22 18.01
N ASP A 152 -1.84 10.00 19.08
CA ASP A 152 -2.53 11.30 19.22
C ASP A 152 -2.06 12.34 18.19
N ARG A 153 -0.79 12.27 17.76
CA ARG A 153 -0.21 13.14 16.71
C ARG A 153 -0.52 12.68 15.29
N ALA A 154 -0.80 11.40 15.07
CA ALA A 154 -1.14 10.82 13.77
C ALA A 154 -2.57 11.18 13.29
N GLY A 155 -3.33 11.90 14.11
CA GLY A 155 -4.67 12.37 13.81
C GLY A 155 -5.74 11.36 14.25
N LYS A 156 -6.86 11.89 14.77
CA LYS A 156 -8.06 11.10 15.08
C LYS A 156 -8.67 10.61 13.76
N SER A 157 -8.24 9.47 13.25
CA SER A 157 -9.12 8.68 12.40
C SER A 157 -10.22 8.12 13.30
N ASN A 158 -11.49 8.42 13.01
CA ASN A 158 -12.66 7.84 13.67
C ASN A 158 -12.84 6.33 13.36
N LEU A 159 -11.74 5.65 13.02
CA LEU A 159 -11.71 4.28 12.52
C LEU A 159 -11.19 3.38 13.63
N GLN A 160 -12.06 3.06 14.60
CA GLN A 160 -11.79 1.97 15.53
C GLN A 160 -12.39 0.68 14.94
N PRO A 161 -11.58 -0.34 14.64
CA PRO A 161 -12.08 -1.64 14.27
C PRO A 161 -12.81 -2.26 15.47
N VAL A 162 -14.09 -2.61 15.30
CA VAL A 162 -14.81 -3.43 16.29
C VAL A 162 -14.49 -4.89 16.00
N ILE A 163 -13.89 -5.60 16.95
CA ILE A 163 -13.67 -7.05 16.86
C ILE A 163 -15.00 -7.74 17.15
N GLU A 164 -15.58 -8.40 16.16
CA GLU A 164 -16.75 -9.25 16.39
C GLU A 164 -16.28 -10.56 17.03
N LYS A 165 -16.59 -10.77 18.33
CA LYS A 165 -16.35 -12.06 18.99
C LYS A 165 -17.24 -13.12 18.34
N ALA A 166 -16.63 -14.19 17.83
CA ALA A 166 -17.34 -15.42 17.48
C ALA A 166 -17.53 -16.24 18.78
N ASP A 167 -18.77 -16.32 19.23
CA ASP A 167 -19.30 -17.02 20.40
C ASP A 167 -18.74 -16.65 21.78
N ALA A 168 -19.67 -16.40 22.69
CA ALA A 168 -19.44 -15.83 24.01
C ALA A 168 -18.97 -16.88 25.04
N THR A 169 -17.93 -16.52 25.78
CA THR A 169 -17.91 -16.66 27.24
C THR A 169 -17.27 -15.39 27.79
N GLU A 170 -18.05 -14.61 28.53
CA GLU A 170 -17.54 -13.54 29.37
C GLU A 170 -16.74 -14.18 30.50
N SER A 171 -15.42 -14.05 30.44
CA SER A 171 -14.60 -14.07 31.65
C SER A 171 -14.08 -12.66 31.85
N GLU A 172 -14.61 -12.02 32.88
CA GLU A 172 -14.08 -10.81 33.49
C GLU A 172 -12.60 -11.04 33.79
N LEU A 173 -11.75 -10.20 33.20
CA LEU A 173 -10.40 -9.96 33.69
C LEU A 173 -10.22 -8.44 33.74
N ASP A 174 -10.07 -7.94 34.95
CA ASP A 174 -9.55 -6.60 35.26
C ASP A 174 -8.21 -6.41 34.53
N GLU A 175 -8.24 -5.76 33.37
CA GLU A 175 -7.09 -5.62 32.47
C GLU A 175 -6.49 -4.20 32.60
N LYS A 176 -5.20 -4.18 32.96
CA LYS A 176 -4.40 -3.05 33.49
C LYS A 176 -4.32 -1.87 32.51
N GLU A 177 -4.13 -0.65 33.04
CA GLU A 177 -3.92 0.61 32.27
C GLU A 177 -2.87 0.54 31.14
N ALA A 178 -1.92 -0.41 31.21
CA ALA A 178 -0.89 -0.64 30.20
C ALA A 178 -1.38 -1.37 28.92
N GLU A 179 -2.54 -2.03 28.93
CA GLU A 179 -3.05 -2.80 27.78
C GLU A 179 -3.85 -1.94 26.79
N GLN A 180 -4.54 -0.90 27.27
CA GLN A 180 -5.32 0.00 26.40
C GLN A 180 -4.50 0.66 25.26
N PRO A 181 -3.25 1.12 25.47
CA PRO A 181 -2.47 1.73 24.38
C PRO A 181 -2.03 0.71 23.31
N VAL A 182 -1.77 -0.53 23.69
CA VAL A 182 -1.37 -1.60 22.74
C VAL A 182 -2.57 -2.02 21.89
N ILE A 183 -3.75 -2.13 22.51
CA ILE A 183 -5.01 -2.38 21.80
C ILE A 183 -5.22 -1.30 20.74
N LYS A 184 -5.19 -0.01 21.14
CA LYS A 184 -5.35 1.13 20.22
C LYS A 184 -4.31 1.14 19.11
N LEU A 185 -3.06 0.76 19.39
CA LEU A 185 -2.02 0.69 18.38
C LEU A 185 -2.32 -0.39 17.32
N VAL A 186 -2.69 -1.59 17.76
CA VAL A 186 -3.04 -2.69 16.86
C VAL A 186 -4.25 -2.34 16.01
N ASP A 187 -5.27 -1.76 16.64
CA ASP A 187 -6.47 -1.25 16.00
C ASP A 187 -6.14 -0.21 14.92
N HIS A 188 -5.25 0.74 15.23
CA HIS A 188 -4.78 1.75 14.27
C HIS A 188 -4.02 1.13 13.10
N ILE A 189 -3.09 0.20 13.36
CA ILE A 189 -2.31 -0.49 12.31
C ILE A 189 -3.24 -1.23 11.34
N VAL A 190 -4.24 -1.95 11.86
CA VAL A 190 -5.21 -2.68 11.04
C VAL A 190 -6.09 -1.71 10.26
N ALA A 191 -6.59 -0.65 10.92
CA ALA A 191 -7.47 0.32 10.28
C ALA A 191 -6.77 1.12 9.18
N GLU A 192 -5.55 1.57 9.43
CA GLU A 192 -4.72 2.28 8.44
C GLU A 192 -4.35 1.35 7.27
N GLY A 193 -3.98 0.10 7.54
CA GLY A 193 -3.71 -0.90 6.50
C GLY A 193 -4.90 -1.13 5.58
N ILE A 194 -6.11 -1.23 6.14
CA ILE A 194 -7.35 -1.38 5.34
C ILE A 194 -7.67 -0.08 4.58
N ALA A 195 -7.59 1.08 5.23
CA ALA A 195 -7.87 2.38 4.60
C ALA A 195 -6.91 2.70 3.44
N THR A 196 -5.66 2.28 3.54
CA THR A 196 -4.63 2.44 2.49
C THR A 196 -4.68 1.36 1.41
N GLY A 197 -5.61 0.40 1.51
CA GLY A 197 -5.79 -0.66 0.51
C GLY A 197 -4.68 -1.72 0.52
N ALA A 198 -4.08 -1.98 1.68
CA ALA A 198 -3.06 -3.02 1.82
C ALA A 198 -3.68 -4.42 1.66
N SER A 199 -2.97 -5.33 0.98
CA SER A 199 -3.34 -6.76 0.94
C SER A 199 -2.80 -7.54 2.14
N ASP A 200 -1.65 -7.12 2.65
CA ASP A 200 -0.98 -7.77 3.78
C ASP A 200 -0.32 -6.70 4.67
N ILE A 201 -0.47 -6.84 5.97
CA ILE A 201 0.26 -6.08 6.99
C ILE A 201 1.35 -7.00 7.55
N HIS A 202 2.59 -6.52 7.53
CA HIS A 202 3.77 -7.23 8.01
C HIS A 202 4.31 -6.55 9.26
N LEU A 203 4.55 -7.33 10.31
CA LEU A 203 5.21 -6.87 11.53
C LEU A 203 6.44 -7.75 11.75
N GLU A 204 7.60 -7.11 11.71
CA GLU A 204 8.87 -7.79 11.70
C GLU A 204 9.79 -7.21 12.77
N ALA A 205 10.08 -8.02 13.78
CA ALA A 205 11.06 -7.66 14.80
C ALA A 205 12.48 -7.72 14.22
N GLY A 206 13.27 -6.67 14.44
CA GLY A 206 14.65 -6.56 14.04
C GLY A 206 15.50 -5.83 15.08
N GLU A 207 16.74 -5.52 14.73
CA GLU A 207 17.70 -4.90 15.65
C GLU A 207 17.34 -3.45 16.05
N SER A 208 16.64 -2.71 15.18
CA SER A 208 16.25 -1.32 15.43
C SER A 208 14.87 -1.16 16.07
N GLY A 209 14.07 -2.22 16.14
CA GLY A 209 12.66 -2.15 16.55
C GLY A 209 11.79 -3.17 15.83
N ILE A 210 10.51 -2.86 15.69
CA ILE A 210 9.56 -3.65 14.91
C ILE A 210 9.15 -2.83 13.71
N ALA A 211 9.53 -3.27 12.52
CA ALA A 211 9.10 -2.64 11.28
C ALA A 211 7.66 -3.05 10.97
N VAL A 212 6.78 -2.06 10.81
CA VAL A 212 5.41 -2.24 10.32
C VAL A 212 5.39 -1.86 8.85
N ARG A 213 5.09 -2.84 7.99
CA ARG A 213 5.10 -2.67 6.53
C ARG A 213 3.77 -3.09 5.93
N TYR A 214 3.22 -2.28 5.05
CA TYR A 214 2.02 -2.62 4.29
C TYR A 214 2.39 -3.06 2.89
N ARG A 215 1.76 -4.12 2.41
CA ARG A 215 1.81 -4.51 1.01
C ARG A 215 0.69 -3.81 0.25
N ILE A 216 1.01 -2.75 -0.47
CA ILE A 216 0.04 -1.97 -1.25
C ILE A 216 0.35 -2.20 -2.73
N ASP A 217 -0.66 -2.65 -3.47
CA ASP A 217 -0.54 -2.99 -4.90
C ASP A 217 0.66 -3.90 -5.23
N GLY A 218 0.94 -4.85 -4.33
CA GLY A 218 2.03 -5.83 -4.47
C GLY A 218 3.41 -5.37 -3.99
N MET A 219 3.55 -4.10 -3.58
CA MET A 219 4.81 -3.52 -3.09
C MET A 219 4.79 -3.38 -1.57
N LEU A 220 5.87 -3.80 -0.90
CA LEU A 220 6.06 -3.53 0.53
C LEU A 220 6.51 -2.09 0.75
N LYS A 221 5.82 -1.40 1.64
CA LYS A 221 6.15 -0.06 2.10
C LYS A 221 6.28 -0.08 3.62
N GLU A 222 7.41 0.37 4.14
CA GLU A 222 7.56 0.62 5.57
C GLU A 222 6.79 1.89 5.95
N VAL A 223 5.93 1.77 6.95
CA VAL A 223 5.02 2.85 7.38
C VAL A 223 5.48 3.43 8.70
N MET A 224 5.93 2.57 9.62
CA MET A 224 6.48 3.00 10.90
C MET A 224 7.44 1.94 11.47
N VAL A 225 8.32 2.37 12.36
CA VAL A 225 9.16 1.49 13.18
C VAL A 225 8.79 1.72 14.64
N LEU A 226 8.39 0.64 15.32
CA LEU A 226 7.99 0.67 16.72
C LEU A 226 9.15 0.25 17.63
N PRO A 227 9.23 0.75 18.88
CA PRO A 227 10.25 0.32 19.83
C PRO A 227 10.18 -1.18 20.13
N LYS A 228 11.33 -1.86 20.32
CA LYS A 228 11.38 -3.31 20.66
C LYS A 228 10.49 -3.69 21.84
N ALA A 229 10.39 -2.81 22.84
CA ALA A 229 9.62 -3.03 24.06
C ALA A 229 8.13 -3.33 23.81
N VAL A 230 7.55 -2.88 22.68
CA VAL A 230 6.13 -3.12 22.37
C VAL A 230 5.89 -4.42 21.61
N GLY A 231 6.93 -5.16 21.21
CA GLY A 231 6.79 -6.33 20.34
C GLY A 231 6.01 -7.48 20.96
N VAL A 232 6.41 -7.93 22.15
CA VAL A 232 5.73 -9.01 22.86
C VAL A 232 4.26 -8.67 23.16
N PRO A 233 3.93 -7.48 23.73
CA PRO A 233 2.54 -7.07 23.91
C PRO A 233 1.73 -7.06 22.63
N LEU A 234 2.33 -6.55 21.54
CA LEU A 234 1.65 -6.40 20.26
C LEU A 234 1.35 -7.74 19.60
N VAL A 235 2.30 -8.68 19.60
CA VAL A 235 2.07 -10.05 19.11
C VAL A 235 1.01 -10.75 19.97
N SER A 236 1.05 -10.57 21.29
CA SER A 236 0.07 -11.17 22.21
C SER A 236 -1.35 -10.68 21.92
N ARG A 237 -1.53 -9.36 21.71
CA ARG A 237 -2.83 -8.79 21.29
C ARG A 237 -3.31 -9.36 19.95
N ILE A 238 -2.40 -9.54 18.99
CA ILE A 238 -2.75 -10.13 17.69
C ILE A 238 -3.12 -11.62 17.83
N LYS A 239 -2.45 -12.38 18.70
CA LYS A 239 -2.83 -13.77 18.98
C LYS A 239 -4.20 -13.87 19.64
N ILE A 240 -4.50 -12.99 20.60
CA ILE A 240 -5.82 -12.91 21.25
C ILE A 240 -6.91 -12.64 20.23
N MET A 241 -6.78 -11.63 19.37
CA MET A 241 -7.84 -11.30 18.38
C MET A 241 -8.12 -12.44 17.39
N SER A 242 -7.17 -13.36 17.22
CA SER A 242 -7.20 -14.41 16.21
C SER A 242 -7.29 -15.81 16.79
N GLN A 243 -7.60 -15.91 18.10
CA GLN A 243 -7.80 -17.16 18.84
C GLN A 243 -6.60 -18.11 18.79
N MET A 244 -5.38 -17.55 18.86
CA MET A 244 -4.12 -18.29 18.88
C MET A 244 -3.58 -18.45 20.31
N ASP A 245 -2.71 -19.44 20.53
CA ASP A 245 -2.07 -19.69 21.82
C ASP A 245 -0.95 -18.65 22.07
N ILE A 246 -1.14 -17.83 23.10
CA ILE A 246 -0.22 -16.75 23.49
C ILE A 246 1.08 -17.29 24.09
N ALA A 247 1.01 -18.44 24.78
CA ALA A 247 2.13 -19.06 25.47
C ALA A 247 3.08 -19.76 24.48
N ASP A 248 2.54 -20.37 23.42
CA ASP A 248 3.35 -20.98 22.38
C ASP A 248 3.95 -19.92 21.45
N ARG A 249 5.26 -19.75 21.52
CA ARG A 249 6.03 -18.83 20.66
C ARG A 249 7.07 -19.54 19.81
N LEU A 250 7.09 -20.88 19.85
CA LEU A 250 8.13 -21.70 19.25
C LEU A 250 7.66 -22.40 17.98
N ARG A 251 6.35 -22.41 17.72
CA ARG A 251 5.76 -22.99 16.51
C ARG A 251 5.03 -21.93 15.68
N PRO A 252 5.02 -22.06 14.34
CA PRO A 252 4.17 -21.23 13.50
C PRO A 252 2.70 -21.44 13.87
N GLN A 253 1.94 -20.34 13.95
CA GLN A 253 0.51 -20.39 14.23
C GLN A 253 -0.27 -19.67 13.13
N GLY A 254 -1.53 -20.06 12.97
CA GLY A 254 -2.47 -19.45 12.04
C GLY A 254 -3.82 -19.26 12.73
N GLY A 255 -4.38 -18.07 12.58
CA GLY A 255 -5.67 -17.69 13.14
C GLY A 255 -6.50 -16.88 12.15
N ARG A 256 -7.76 -16.67 12.48
CA ARG A 256 -8.68 -15.80 11.73
C ARG A 256 -9.28 -14.80 12.70
N ALA A 257 -9.48 -13.58 12.23
CA ALA A 257 -10.15 -12.53 12.99
C ALA A 257 -11.13 -11.81 12.05
N ARG A 258 -12.18 -11.20 12.61
CA ARG A 258 -13.10 -10.34 11.86
C ARG A 258 -13.13 -8.97 12.50
N VAL A 259 -12.98 -7.95 11.68
CA VAL A 259 -13.03 -6.55 12.09
C VAL A 259 -14.08 -5.80 11.29
N ALA A 260 -14.75 -4.84 11.91
CA ALA A 260 -15.66 -3.93 11.23
C ALA A 260 -15.04 -2.53 11.15
N ILE A 261 -14.93 -1.97 9.94
CA ILE A 261 -14.43 -0.60 9.70
C ILE A 261 -15.48 0.15 8.90
N ASN A 262 -15.98 1.28 9.42
CA ASN A 262 -17.07 2.05 8.81
C ASN A 262 -18.31 1.20 8.46
N GLY A 263 -18.63 0.21 9.30
CA GLY A 263 -19.73 -0.73 9.06
C GLY A 263 -19.45 -1.81 8.01
N ALA A 264 -18.31 -1.77 7.31
CA ALA A 264 -17.89 -2.83 6.40
C ALA A 264 -17.12 -3.92 7.17
N ARG A 265 -17.60 -5.17 7.06
CA ARG A 265 -16.92 -6.33 7.64
C ARG A 265 -15.74 -6.74 6.77
N VAL A 266 -14.58 -6.93 7.42
CA VAL A 266 -13.34 -7.37 6.80
C VAL A 266 -12.83 -8.59 7.55
N ASP A 267 -12.64 -9.68 6.83
CA ASP A 267 -12.05 -10.89 7.39
C ASP A 267 -10.52 -10.79 7.31
N LEU A 268 -9.84 -11.22 8.36
CA LEU A 268 -8.39 -11.20 8.49
C LEU A 268 -7.89 -12.62 8.67
N ARG A 269 -6.84 -12.98 7.93
CA ARG A 269 -6.06 -14.20 8.17
C ARG A 269 -4.72 -13.81 8.77
N VAL A 270 -4.47 -14.29 9.98
CA VAL A 270 -3.27 -13.95 10.74
C VAL A 270 -2.35 -15.17 10.78
N SER A 271 -1.07 -14.95 10.59
CA SER A 271 -0.04 -15.96 10.80
C SER A 271 1.11 -15.40 11.62
N THR A 272 1.57 -16.19 12.60
CA THR A 272 2.80 -15.89 13.35
C THR A 272 3.87 -16.93 13.01
N LEU A 273 5.12 -16.47 12.93
CA LEU A 273 6.29 -17.30 12.64
C LEU A 273 7.42 -16.94 13.62
N PRO A 274 7.97 -17.91 14.38
CA PRO A 274 9.13 -17.66 15.22
C PRO A 274 10.34 -17.18 14.38
N ALA A 275 11.00 -16.11 14.81
CA ALA A 275 12.21 -15.58 14.18
C ALA A 275 13.24 -15.14 15.24
N SER A 276 14.46 -14.79 14.80
CA SER A 276 15.61 -14.53 15.67
C SER A 276 15.41 -13.40 16.69
N HIS A 277 14.60 -12.40 16.37
CA HIS A 277 14.37 -11.21 17.21
C HIS A 277 12.96 -11.18 17.84
N GLY A 278 12.21 -12.26 17.73
CA GLY A 278 10.81 -12.36 18.14
C GLY A 278 9.93 -12.98 17.05
N GLU A 279 8.62 -13.00 17.26
CA GLU A 279 7.70 -13.52 16.25
C GLU A 279 7.49 -12.51 15.11
N LYS A 280 7.59 -12.98 13.87
CA LYS A 280 7.09 -12.28 12.69
C LYS A 280 5.59 -12.51 12.58
N VAL A 281 4.84 -11.43 12.35
CA VAL A 281 3.39 -11.51 12.15
C VAL A 281 3.02 -11.01 10.76
N VAL A 282 2.14 -11.73 10.09
CA VAL A 282 1.52 -11.33 8.83
C VAL A 282 0.02 -11.39 8.97
N ILE A 283 -0.66 -10.27 8.69
CA ILE A 283 -2.12 -10.17 8.66
C ILE A 283 -2.51 -9.96 7.20
N ARG A 284 -3.13 -10.95 6.58
CA ARG A 284 -3.73 -10.82 5.26
C ARG A 284 -5.15 -10.26 5.39
N ILE A 285 -5.40 -9.18 4.68
CA ILE A 285 -6.70 -8.50 4.62
C ILE A 285 -7.51 -9.13 3.48
N LEU A 286 -8.67 -9.69 3.81
CA LEU A 286 -9.58 -10.30 2.84
C LEU A 286 -10.75 -9.34 2.61
N ASP A 287 -10.66 -8.55 1.53
CA ASP A 287 -11.76 -7.68 1.10
C ASP A 287 -12.77 -8.46 0.25
N SER A 288 -13.91 -8.80 0.86
CA SER A 288 -15.01 -9.55 0.23
C SER A 288 -15.57 -8.87 -1.02
N ARG A 289 -15.41 -7.54 -1.18
CA ARG A 289 -15.80 -6.83 -2.42
C ARG A 289 -14.98 -7.29 -3.63
N THR A 290 -13.77 -7.79 -3.42
CA THR A 290 -12.93 -8.34 -4.50
C THR A 290 -13.57 -9.59 -5.13
N ALA A 291 -14.32 -10.37 -4.35
CA ALA A 291 -15.06 -11.53 -4.85
C ALA A 291 -16.24 -11.14 -5.77
N LEU A 292 -16.66 -9.87 -5.74
CA LEU A 292 -17.79 -9.36 -6.51
C LEU A 292 -17.39 -8.75 -7.88
N ARG A 293 -16.13 -8.87 -8.30
CA ARG A 293 -15.68 -8.39 -9.61
C ARG A 293 -16.36 -9.14 -10.75
N SER A 294 -16.71 -8.41 -11.81
CA SER A 294 -17.17 -8.95 -13.08
C SER A 294 -15.99 -9.16 -14.04
N VAL A 295 -16.18 -9.93 -15.10
CA VAL A 295 -15.14 -10.17 -16.12
C VAL A 295 -14.74 -8.85 -16.80
N GLU A 296 -15.70 -7.97 -17.05
CA GLU A 296 -15.49 -6.64 -17.63
C GLU A 296 -14.63 -5.75 -16.73
N SER A 297 -14.80 -5.88 -15.40
CA SER A 297 -14.04 -5.12 -14.41
C SER A 297 -12.59 -5.57 -14.21
N LEU A 298 -12.15 -6.65 -14.88
CA LEU A 298 -10.76 -7.13 -14.85
C LEU A 298 -9.81 -6.24 -15.66
N GLY A 299 -10.36 -5.40 -16.55
CA GLY A 299 -9.57 -4.51 -17.40
C GLY A 299 -8.85 -5.27 -18.52
N LEU A 300 -9.49 -6.29 -19.09
CA LEU A 300 -8.99 -7.01 -20.25
C LEU A 300 -8.86 -6.05 -21.44
N ASP A 301 -7.77 -6.22 -22.19
CA ASP A 301 -7.53 -5.46 -23.41
C ASP A 301 -8.56 -5.85 -24.50
N PRO A 302 -8.90 -4.94 -25.45
CA PRO A 302 -9.88 -5.19 -26.51
C PRO A 302 -9.63 -6.45 -27.36
N VAL A 303 -8.39 -6.95 -27.43
CA VAL A 303 -8.06 -8.20 -28.14
C VAL A 303 -8.32 -9.44 -27.28
N ASP A 304 -8.02 -9.36 -25.98
CA ASP A 304 -8.09 -10.50 -25.08
C ASP A 304 -9.51 -10.73 -24.53
N GLY A 305 -10.31 -9.66 -24.39
CA GLY A 305 -11.71 -9.73 -23.93
C GLY A 305 -12.57 -10.69 -24.75
N PRO A 306 -12.66 -10.53 -26.09
CA PRO A 306 -13.43 -11.44 -26.95
C PRO A 306 -12.93 -12.88 -26.91
N ARG A 307 -11.61 -13.08 -26.75
CA ARG A 307 -11.02 -14.42 -26.63
C ARG A 307 -11.39 -15.09 -25.32
N MET A 308 -11.36 -14.34 -24.21
CA MET A 308 -11.83 -14.81 -22.91
C MET A 308 -13.30 -15.19 -23.01
N GLN A 309 -14.15 -14.35 -23.61
CA GLN A 309 -15.57 -14.65 -23.81
C GLN A 309 -15.77 -15.97 -24.57
N LYS A 310 -15.03 -16.18 -25.67
CA LYS A 310 -15.06 -17.43 -26.43
C LYS A 310 -14.71 -18.65 -25.58
N LEU A 311 -13.76 -18.54 -24.64
CA LEU A 311 -13.45 -19.63 -23.71
C LEU A 311 -14.59 -19.86 -22.71
N LEU A 312 -15.25 -18.81 -22.24
CA LEU A 312 -16.38 -18.93 -21.30
C LEU A 312 -17.65 -19.48 -21.96
N ASP A 313 -17.75 -19.49 -23.29
CA ASP A 313 -18.91 -20.02 -24.03
C ASP A 313 -18.82 -21.52 -24.33
N VAL A 314 -17.69 -22.16 -24.07
CA VAL A 314 -17.55 -23.62 -24.23
C VAL A 314 -18.33 -24.37 -23.14
N ARG A 315 -18.87 -25.55 -23.49
CA ARG A 315 -19.66 -26.38 -22.55
C ARG A 315 -18.83 -27.40 -21.77
N GLU A 316 -17.72 -27.83 -22.35
CA GLU A 316 -16.83 -28.84 -21.78
C GLU A 316 -15.38 -28.57 -22.18
N GLY A 317 -14.46 -29.19 -21.46
CA GLY A 317 -13.03 -29.10 -21.71
C GLY A 317 -12.27 -28.40 -20.59
N LEU A 318 -10.96 -28.26 -20.77
CA LEU A 318 -10.05 -27.68 -19.79
C LEU A 318 -9.68 -26.24 -20.17
N ILE A 319 -9.90 -25.31 -19.25
CA ILE A 319 -9.41 -23.92 -19.32
C ILE A 319 -8.42 -23.69 -18.18
N LEU A 320 -7.20 -23.30 -18.54
CA LEU A 320 -6.14 -23.05 -17.57
C LEU A 320 -5.97 -21.56 -17.33
N VAL A 321 -5.86 -21.15 -16.06
CA VAL A 321 -5.40 -19.81 -15.69
C VAL A 321 -4.04 -19.93 -15.04
N THR A 322 -3.02 -19.32 -15.63
CA THR A 322 -1.64 -19.47 -15.18
C THR A 322 -0.96 -18.15 -14.85
N GLY A 323 0.00 -18.21 -13.95
CA GLY A 323 0.80 -17.08 -13.50
C GLY A 323 1.37 -17.28 -12.10
N PRO A 324 2.30 -16.43 -11.66
CA PRO A 324 2.91 -16.51 -10.34
C PRO A 324 1.88 -16.19 -9.25
N THR A 325 2.31 -16.33 -8.00
CA THR A 325 1.52 -15.89 -6.85
C THR A 325 1.21 -14.39 -6.93
N GLY A 326 -0.03 -14.02 -6.64
CA GLY A 326 -0.47 -12.62 -6.70
C GLY A 326 -0.73 -12.07 -8.11
N SER A 327 -0.77 -12.91 -9.15
CA SER A 327 -1.13 -12.47 -10.50
C SER A 327 -2.65 -12.31 -10.73
N GLY A 328 -3.48 -12.55 -9.71
CA GLY A 328 -4.94 -12.40 -9.80
C GLY A 328 -5.71 -13.59 -10.38
N LYS A 329 -5.11 -14.79 -10.44
CA LYS A 329 -5.75 -16.01 -10.99
C LYS A 329 -7.12 -16.30 -10.36
N THR A 330 -7.17 -16.36 -9.02
CA THR A 330 -8.41 -16.61 -8.28
C THR A 330 -9.47 -15.55 -8.55
N THR A 331 -9.07 -14.28 -8.63
CA THR A 331 -9.99 -13.18 -8.98
C THR A 331 -10.61 -13.36 -10.36
N THR A 332 -9.81 -13.71 -11.36
CA THR A 332 -10.28 -13.97 -12.72
C THR A 332 -11.20 -15.19 -12.78
N LEU A 333 -10.84 -16.27 -12.09
CA LEU A 333 -11.64 -17.49 -12.03
C LEU A 333 -12.98 -17.27 -11.32
N TYR A 334 -13.01 -16.54 -10.20
CA TYR A 334 -14.25 -16.25 -9.50
C TYR A 334 -15.16 -15.35 -10.35
N ALA A 335 -14.62 -14.38 -11.08
CA ALA A 335 -15.39 -13.57 -12.03
C ALA A 335 -16.01 -14.43 -13.15
N ALA A 336 -15.24 -15.38 -13.69
CA ALA A 336 -15.73 -16.35 -14.69
C ALA A 336 -16.84 -17.26 -14.14
N LEU A 337 -16.66 -17.83 -12.94
CA LEU A 337 -17.66 -18.71 -12.33
C LEU A 337 -18.99 -17.99 -12.07
N ARG A 338 -18.96 -16.71 -11.66
CA ARG A 338 -20.18 -15.92 -11.48
C ARG A 338 -20.93 -15.68 -12.78
N LEU A 339 -20.21 -15.43 -13.88
CA LEU A 339 -20.83 -15.31 -15.20
C LEU A 339 -21.52 -16.63 -15.60
N LEU A 340 -20.86 -17.77 -15.35
CA LEU A 340 -21.41 -19.09 -15.65
C LEU A 340 -22.59 -19.46 -14.77
N GLN A 341 -22.59 -19.05 -13.50
CA GLN A 341 -23.68 -19.32 -12.55
C GLN A 341 -25.03 -18.82 -13.06
N HIS A 342 -25.06 -17.71 -13.79
CA HIS A 342 -26.29 -17.18 -14.42
C HIS A 342 -26.93 -18.12 -15.44
N ARG A 343 -26.21 -19.17 -15.89
CA ARG A 343 -26.71 -20.20 -16.80
C ARG A 343 -27.49 -21.31 -16.10
N GLY A 344 -27.60 -21.28 -14.77
CA GLY A 344 -28.34 -22.30 -14.00
C GLY A 344 -27.63 -23.65 -13.92
N VAL A 345 -26.29 -23.65 -13.95
CA VAL A 345 -25.44 -24.84 -13.93
C VAL A 345 -24.97 -25.19 -12.51
N ASN A 346 -24.71 -26.46 -12.24
CA ASN A 346 -24.12 -26.94 -11.00
C ASN A 346 -22.60 -26.71 -11.00
N ILE A 347 -22.13 -25.83 -10.10
CA ILE A 347 -20.72 -25.45 -9.99
C ILE A 347 -20.14 -25.95 -8.66
N ILE A 348 -19.05 -26.72 -8.75
CA ILE A 348 -18.33 -27.24 -7.58
C ILE A 348 -16.83 -26.88 -7.68
N THR A 349 -16.27 -26.35 -6.59
CA THR A 349 -14.85 -25.99 -6.52
C THR A 349 -14.10 -26.84 -5.49
N VAL A 350 -12.80 -27.05 -5.70
CA VAL A 350 -11.87 -27.69 -4.76
C VAL A 350 -10.69 -26.75 -4.57
N GLU A 351 -10.48 -26.22 -3.36
CA GLU A 351 -9.57 -25.10 -3.11
C GLU A 351 -8.73 -25.25 -1.82
N ASP A 352 -7.54 -24.66 -1.78
CA ASP A 352 -6.62 -24.70 -0.63
C ASP A 352 -5.99 -23.32 -0.31
N PRO A 353 -6.62 -22.49 0.56
CA PRO A 353 -7.99 -22.62 1.06
C PRO A 353 -9.01 -21.94 0.13
N VAL A 354 -10.29 -22.03 0.49
CA VAL A 354 -11.32 -21.17 -0.08
C VAL A 354 -11.06 -19.72 0.34
N GLU A 355 -10.79 -18.84 -0.63
CA GLU A 355 -10.43 -17.43 -0.37
C GLU A 355 -11.66 -16.59 0.01
N TYR A 356 -12.77 -16.76 -0.72
CA TYR A 356 -14.06 -16.11 -0.43
C TYR A 356 -15.21 -17.07 -0.71
N ARG A 357 -16.30 -16.92 0.06
CA ARG A 357 -17.53 -17.67 -0.18
C ARG A 357 -18.33 -17.02 -1.32
N ILE A 358 -18.63 -17.78 -2.35
CA ILE A 358 -19.48 -17.37 -3.48
C ILE A 358 -20.86 -17.99 -3.27
N PRO A 359 -21.92 -17.17 -3.03
CA PRO A 359 -23.27 -17.69 -2.88
C PRO A 359 -23.69 -18.53 -4.09
N GLY A 360 -24.30 -19.69 -3.83
CA GLY A 360 -24.81 -20.59 -4.87
C GLY A 360 -23.74 -21.40 -5.63
N ILE A 361 -22.50 -21.43 -5.13
CA ILE A 361 -21.45 -22.35 -5.60
C ILE A 361 -21.04 -23.24 -4.44
N VAL A 362 -20.89 -24.54 -4.68
CA VAL A 362 -20.38 -25.48 -3.66
C VAL A 362 -18.85 -25.40 -3.65
N GLN A 363 -18.27 -24.97 -2.54
CA GLN A 363 -16.82 -24.82 -2.42
C GLN A 363 -16.24 -25.79 -1.38
N VAL A 364 -15.40 -26.72 -1.84
CA VAL A 364 -14.74 -27.74 -1.01
C VAL A 364 -13.36 -27.24 -0.65
N GLN A 365 -13.08 -27.12 0.66
CA GLN A 365 -11.75 -26.78 1.16
C GLN A 365 -10.93 -28.06 1.40
N ILE A 366 -9.68 -28.05 0.95
CA ILE A 366 -8.73 -29.13 1.22
C ILE A 366 -8.46 -29.27 2.73
N HIS A 367 -8.41 -30.52 3.18
CA HIS A 367 -8.07 -30.90 4.55
C HIS A 367 -7.09 -32.07 4.52
N GLU A 368 -5.81 -31.78 4.28
CA GLU A 368 -4.76 -32.82 4.16
C GLU A 368 -4.68 -33.75 5.37
N LYS A 369 -4.80 -33.21 6.60
CA LYS A 369 -4.78 -34.02 7.84
C LYS A 369 -5.94 -35.01 7.95
N ALA A 370 -7.06 -34.73 7.29
CA ALA A 370 -8.23 -35.61 7.24
C ALA A 370 -8.21 -36.53 6.00
N GLY A 371 -7.15 -36.48 5.17
CA GLY A 371 -7.04 -37.24 3.93
C GLY A 371 -7.81 -36.64 2.75
N LEU A 372 -8.47 -35.48 2.90
CA LEU A 372 -9.20 -34.81 1.82
C LEU A 372 -8.24 -33.95 0.99
N THR A 373 -7.53 -34.60 0.07
CA THR A 373 -6.59 -34.02 -0.92
C THR A 373 -7.29 -33.56 -2.20
N PHE A 374 -6.60 -32.82 -3.08
CA PHE A 374 -7.16 -32.42 -4.39
C PHE A 374 -7.68 -33.60 -5.21
N ALA A 375 -6.89 -34.66 -5.37
CA ALA A 375 -7.29 -35.84 -6.15
C ALA A 375 -8.48 -36.59 -5.53
N SER A 376 -8.51 -36.77 -4.21
CA SER A 376 -9.61 -37.48 -3.52
C SER A 376 -10.91 -36.66 -3.50
N ALA A 377 -10.82 -35.35 -3.28
CA ALA A 377 -11.94 -34.43 -3.38
C ALA A 377 -12.50 -34.42 -4.80
N LEU A 378 -11.65 -34.27 -5.82
CA LEU A 378 -12.06 -34.21 -7.22
C LEU A 378 -12.79 -35.49 -7.67
N ARG A 379 -12.32 -36.68 -7.28
CA ARG A 379 -13.06 -37.93 -7.54
C ARG A 379 -14.46 -37.94 -6.96
N SER A 380 -14.63 -37.34 -5.79
CA SER A 380 -15.92 -37.26 -5.11
C SER A 380 -16.83 -36.23 -5.78
N VAL A 381 -16.28 -35.08 -6.15
CA VAL A 381 -16.96 -34.02 -6.89
C VAL A 381 -17.55 -34.53 -8.20
N LEU A 382 -16.82 -35.35 -8.95
CA LEU A 382 -17.32 -35.93 -10.22
C LEU A 382 -18.50 -36.89 -10.05
N ARG A 383 -18.86 -37.28 -8.82
CA ARG A 383 -20.07 -38.05 -8.50
C ARG A 383 -21.19 -37.18 -7.92
N GLN A 384 -21.07 -35.86 -8.01
CA GLN A 384 -22.06 -34.90 -7.51
C GLN A 384 -22.79 -34.19 -8.66
N ASP A 385 -22.79 -34.80 -9.86
CA ASP A 385 -23.42 -34.27 -11.06
C ASP A 385 -23.01 -32.81 -11.39
N PRO A 386 -21.69 -32.46 -11.39
CA PRO A 386 -21.28 -31.10 -11.69
C PRO A 386 -21.34 -30.82 -13.20
N ASP A 387 -21.71 -29.60 -13.58
CA ASP A 387 -21.51 -29.10 -14.95
C ASP A 387 -20.14 -28.42 -15.07
N VAL A 388 -19.76 -27.65 -14.04
CA VAL A 388 -18.53 -26.87 -13.99
C VAL A 388 -17.73 -27.25 -12.74
N VAL A 389 -16.44 -27.55 -12.93
CA VAL A 389 -15.52 -27.88 -11.84
C VAL A 389 -14.36 -26.89 -11.82
N LEU A 390 -14.09 -26.28 -10.66
CA LEU A 390 -12.87 -25.50 -10.44
C LEU A 390 -11.89 -26.27 -9.56
N ILE A 391 -10.68 -26.46 -10.05
CA ILE A 391 -9.54 -27.01 -9.31
C ILE A 391 -8.62 -25.85 -8.95
N GLY A 392 -8.46 -25.59 -7.65
CA GLY A 392 -7.66 -24.49 -7.13
C GLY A 392 -6.27 -24.44 -7.75
N GLU A 393 -5.63 -25.59 -7.89
CA GLU A 393 -4.36 -25.75 -8.63
C GLU A 393 -4.08 -27.21 -8.98
N ILE A 394 -3.29 -27.43 -10.04
CA ILE A 394 -2.77 -28.75 -10.41
C ILE A 394 -1.29 -28.81 -10.00
N ARG A 395 -0.99 -29.55 -8.94
CA ARG A 395 0.39 -29.74 -8.44
C ARG A 395 1.04 -31.04 -8.89
N ASP A 396 0.23 -32.08 -9.11
CA ASP A 396 0.67 -33.45 -9.30
C ASP A 396 -0.02 -34.14 -10.49
N ARG A 397 0.54 -35.29 -10.88
CA ARG A 397 0.06 -36.11 -11.99
C ARG A 397 -1.35 -36.63 -11.78
N GLU A 398 -1.69 -37.00 -10.56
CA GLU A 398 -2.96 -37.66 -10.24
C GLU A 398 -4.12 -36.67 -10.43
N THR A 399 -3.99 -35.48 -9.86
CA THR A 399 -4.94 -34.37 -10.02
C THR A 399 -5.04 -33.96 -11.49
N ALA A 400 -3.90 -33.86 -12.20
CA ALA A 400 -3.88 -33.54 -13.62
C ALA A 400 -4.63 -34.58 -14.47
N ALA A 401 -4.41 -35.87 -14.21
CA ALA A 401 -5.06 -36.95 -14.94
C ALA A 401 -6.58 -36.93 -14.74
N ILE A 402 -7.05 -36.73 -13.50
CA ILE A 402 -8.48 -36.66 -13.20
C ILE A 402 -9.11 -35.43 -13.86
N ALA A 403 -8.45 -34.27 -13.82
CA ALA A 403 -8.90 -33.05 -14.48
C ALA A 403 -9.11 -33.26 -15.99
N ILE A 404 -8.13 -33.86 -16.65
CA ILE A 404 -8.18 -34.15 -18.09
C ILE A 404 -9.29 -35.16 -18.41
N GLN A 405 -9.47 -36.20 -17.60
CA GLN A 405 -10.57 -37.14 -17.79
C GLN A 405 -11.93 -36.44 -17.65
N ALA A 406 -12.13 -35.64 -16.60
CA ALA A 406 -13.36 -34.87 -16.41
C ALA A 406 -13.68 -33.96 -17.61
N SER A 407 -12.66 -33.27 -18.13
CA SER A 407 -12.78 -32.42 -19.32
C SER A 407 -13.17 -33.16 -20.60
N LEU A 408 -12.82 -34.44 -20.72
CA LEU A 408 -13.17 -35.29 -21.86
C LEU A 408 -14.53 -35.99 -21.69
N THR A 409 -15.10 -35.97 -20.48
CA THR A 409 -16.35 -36.66 -20.14
C THR A 409 -17.50 -35.70 -19.86
N GLY A 410 -17.56 -34.55 -20.53
CA GLY A 410 -18.72 -33.64 -20.46
C GLY A 410 -18.59 -32.44 -19.54
N HIS A 411 -17.49 -32.29 -18.79
CA HIS A 411 -17.37 -31.24 -17.77
C HIS A 411 -16.56 -30.05 -18.26
N LEU A 412 -16.99 -28.84 -17.90
CA LEU A 412 -16.15 -27.66 -18.02
C LEU A 412 -15.23 -27.56 -16.79
N VAL A 413 -13.92 -27.69 -17.00
CA VAL A 413 -12.94 -27.70 -15.92
C VAL A 413 -12.08 -26.44 -15.99
N PHE A 414 -12.08 -25.67 -14.91
CA PHE A 414 -11.11 -24.62 -14.67
C PHE A 414 -10.02 -25.14 -13.76
N ALA A 415 -8.77 -24.79 -14.05
CA ALA A 415 -7.66 -25.07 -13.14
C ALA A 415 -6.58 -24.00 -13.17
N THR A 416 -5.80 -23.90 -12.10
CA THR A 416 -4.59 -23.05 -12.11
C THR A 416 -3.30 -23.83 -12.19
N LEU A 417 -2.31 -23.17 -12.80
CA LEU A 417 -0.91 -23.57 -12.80
C LEU A 417 -0.01 -22.37 -12.47
N HIS A 418 1.23 -22.67 -12.10
CA HIS A 418 2.26 -21.69 -11.80
C HIS A 418 3.33 -21.66 -12.90
N THR A 419 2.94 -21.28 -14.12
CA THR A 419 3.88 -21.07 -15.24
C THR A 419 3.97 -19.59 -15.62
N ASN A 420 5.01 -19.26 -16.39
CA ASN A 420 5.28 -17.87 -16.73
C ASN A 420 4.45 -17.35 -17.90
N ASP A 421 4.01 -18.23 -18.79
CA ASP A 421 3.24 -17.94 -20.01
C ASP A 421 2.32 -19.13 -20.36
N ALA A 422 1.49 -18.94 -21.39
CA ALA A 422 0.45 -19.88 -21.76
C ALA A 422 1.00 -21.18 -22.35
N CYS A 423 2.01 -21.10 -23.23
CA CYS A 423 2.58 -22.29 -23.86
C CYS A 423 3.32 -23.18 -22.86
N SER A 424 4.02 -22.57 -21.89
CA SER A 424 4.72 -23.31 -20.84
C SER A 424 3.76 -24.12 -19.94
N SER A 425 2.49 -23.72 -19.78
CA SER A 425 1.54 -24.53 -19.00
C SER A 425 1.15 -25.83 -19.69
N ILE A 426 1.13 -25.83 -21.02
CA ILE A 426 0.88 -27.03 -21.83
C ILE A 426 2.03 -28.02 -21.61
N VAL A 427 3.27 -27.55 -21.79
CA VAL A 427 4.47 -28.38 -21.55
C VAL A 427 4.51 -28.88 -20.11
N ARG A 428 4.14 -28.04 -19.13
CA ARG A 428 4.09 -28.44 -17.72
C ARG A 428 3.13 -29.61 -17.46
N LEU A 429 1.99 -29.68 -18.13
CA LEU A 429 1.07 -30.81 -17.99
C LEU A 429 1.67 -32.09 -18.59
N THR A 430 2.36 -31.98 -19.73
CA THR A 430 3.11 -33.09 -20.31
C THR A 430 4.23 -33.57 -19.37
N ASP A 431 4.97 -32.65 -18.74
CA ASP A 431 6.01 -32.96 -17.75
C ASP A 431 5.46 -33.66 -16.49
N LEU A 432 4.22 -33.33 -16.10
CA LEU A 432 3.50 -34.03 -15.04
C LEU A 432 3.06 -35.44 -15.46
N GLY A 433 3.25 -35.83 -16.72
CA GLY A 433 2.93 -37.16 -17.24
C GLY A 433 1.49 -37.28 -17.74
N VAL A 434 0.87 -36.18 -18.15
CA VAL A 434 -0.37 -36.18 -18.94
C VAL A 434 -0.04 -36.58 -20.38
N ASP A 435 -0.84 -37.49 -20.93
CA ASP A 435 -0.72 -37.91 -22.32
C ASP A 435 -1.03 -36.75 -23.29
N PRO A 436 -0.13 -36.43 -24.25
CA PRO A 436 -0.32 -35.29 -25.15
C PRO A 436 -1.58 -35.39 -26.03
N VAL A 437 -1.97 -36.60 -26.44
CA VAL A 437 -3.19 -36.80 -27.26
C VAL A 437 -4.45 -36.56 -26.44
N LYS A 438 -4.47 -36.97 -25.17
CA LYS A 438 -5.57 -36.60 -24.26
C LYS A 438 -5.60 -35.11 -23.96
N LEU A 439 -4.43 -34.49 -23.78
CA LEU A 439 -4.33 -33.05 -23.54
C LEU A 439 -4.84 -32.24 -24.73
N SER A 440 -4.50 -32.64 -25.96
CA SER A 440 -4.95 -31.94 -27.17
C SER A 440 -6.47 -31.95 -27.32
N GLY A 441 -7.14 -33.06 -27.02
CA GLY A 441 -8.60 -33.14 -27.05
C GLY A 441 -9.29 -32.36 -25.91
N ALA A 442 -8.66 -32.32 -24.73
CA ALA A 442 -9.23 -31.70 -23.54
C ALA A 442 -9.07 -30.18 -23.49
N LEU A 443 -7.90 -29.64 -23.87
CA LEU A 443 -7.55 -28.23 -23.66
C LEU A 443 -8.31 -27.30 -24.62
N LYS A 444 -9.08 -26.36 -24.08
CA LYS A 444 -9.79 -25.33 -24.86
C LYS A 444 -9.04 -24.00 -24.90
N GLY A 445 -8.28 -23.70 -23.86
CA GLY A 445 -7.44 -22.52 -23.83
C GLY A 445 -6.67 -22.31 -22.55
N VAL A 446 -5.77 -21.33 -22.61
CA VAL A 446 -4.93 -20.92 -21.49
C VAL A 446 -4.94 -19.41 -21.39
N VAL A 447 -5.18 -18.90 -20.19
CA VAL A 447 -5.08 -17.49 -19.82
C VAL A 447 -3.84 -17.32 -18.95
N ALA A 448 -2.75 -16.81 -19.52
CA ALA A 448 -1.61 -16.40 -18.72
C ALA A 448 -1.83 -14.96 -18.23
N GLN A 449 -1.57 -14.70 -16.94
CA GLN A 449 -1.88 -13.42 -16.32
C GLN A 449 -0.73 -12.88 -15.47
N ARG A 450 -0.60 -11.55 -15.48
CA ARG A 450 0.16 -10.73 -14.54
C ARG A 450 -0.69 -9.54 -14.09
N LEU A 451 -0.29 -8.92 -12.98
CA LEU A 451 -0.84 -7.63 -12.56
C LEU A 451 0.28 -6.59 -12.60
N ILE A 452 -0.01 -5.46 -13.23
CA ILE A 452 0.83 -4.27 -13.19
C ILE A 452 0.08 -3.16 -12.46
N ARG A 453 0.81 -2.30 -11.74
CA ARG A 453 0.20 -1.17 -11.02
C ARG A 453 -0.38 -0.15 -11.99
N ARG A 454 -1.57 0.33 -11.68
CA ARG A 454 -2.24 1.36 -12.46
C ARG A 454 -1.73 2.74 -12.03
N LEU A 455 -1.40 3.60 -12.98
CA LEU A 455 -1.03 4.98 -12.70
C LEU A 455 -2.17 5.71 -11.97
N CYS A 456 -1.81 6.48 -10.94
CA CYS A 456 -2.78 7.27 -10.19
C CYS A 456 -3.45 8.29 -11.13
N PRO A 457 -4.79 8.26 -11.26
CA PRO A 457 -5.49 9.16 -12.17
C PRO A 457 -5.30 10.64 -11.78
N ALA A 458 -5.24 10.94 -10.49
CA ALA A 458 -5.13 12.32 -10.01
C ALA A 458 -3.76 12.98 -10.28
N CYS A 459 -2.70 12.20 -10.49
CA CYS A 459 -1.34 12.75 -10.61
C CYS A 459 -0.52 12.23 -11.80
N ARG A 460 -1.06 11.35 -12.65
CA ARG A 460 -0.35 10.90 -13.86
C ARG A 460 -0.15 12.06 -14.82
N LEU A 461 1.01 12.14 -15.47
CA LEU A 461 1.33 13.18 -16.44
C LEU A 461 1.82 12.56 -17.74
N VAL A 462 1.46 13.18 -18.87
CA VAL A 462 2.12 12.87 -20.14
C VAL A 462 3.53 13.40 -20.07
N ALA A 463 4.50 12.56 -20.40
CA ALA A 463 5.87 13.00 -20.60
C ALA A 463 6.28 12.74 -22.05
N ASN A 464 6.82 13.76 -22.70
CA ASN A 464 7.61 13.61 -23.92
C ASN A 464 9.06 13.27 -23.54
N ALA A 465 9.24 12.14 -22.82
CA ALA A 465 10.54 11.69 -22.30
C ALA A 465 11.29 10.75 -23.26
N GLY A 466 10.75 10.51 -24.46
CA GLY A 466 11.19 9.46 -25.37
C GLY A 466 10.81 8.06 -24.88
N VAL A 467 10.76 7.10 -25.80
CA VAL A 467 10.52 5.69 -25.47
C VAL A 467 11.77 5.13 -24.77
N PRO A 468 11.64 4.53 -23.57
CA PRO A 468 12.76 3.84 -22.93
C PRO A 468 13.42 2.82 -23.87
N ARG A 469 14.74 2.67 -23.80
CA ARG A 469 15.50 1.76 -24.69
C ARG A 469 14.94 0.34 -24.77
N ARG A 470 14.38 -0.17 -23.67
CA ARG A 470 13.76 -1.53 -23.62
C ARG A 470 12.42 -1.65 -24.34
N LEU A 471 11.81 -0.51 -24.68
CA LEU A 471 10.53 -0.40 -25.38
C LEU A 471 10.73 0.03 -26.84
N VAL A 472 11.96 0.35 -27.26
CA VAL A 472 12.29 0.65 -28.66
C VAL A 472 11.93 -0.57 -29.53
N GLY A 473 11.19 -0.33 -30.61
CA GLY A 473 10.65 -1.37 -31.48
C GLY A 473 9.41 -2.10 -30.94
N ALA A 474 9.03 -1.89 -29.67
CA ALA A 474 7.80 -2.43 -29.08
C ALA A 474 6.63 -1.44 -29.13
N ILE A 475 6.92 -0.14 -29.14
CA ILE A 475 5.96 0.96 -29.34
C ILE A 475 6.57 2.01 -30.29
N PRO A 476 5.74 2.84 -30.98
CA PRO A 476 6.24 3.95 -31.79
C PRO A 476 7.15 4.90 -31.00
N GLU A 477 8.28 5.33 -31.56
CA GLU A 477 9.29 6.15 -30.85
C GLU A 477 8.75 7.53 -30.41
N ASP A 478 7.76 8.01 -31.12
CA ASP A 478 6.98 9.21 -30.87
C ASP A 478 5.72 8.90 -30.02
N SER A 479 5.64 7.79 -29.31
CA SER A 479 4.51 7.53 -28.41
C SER A 479 4.49 8.54 -27.24
N MET A 480 3.30 9.06 -26.91
CA MET A 480 3.08 9.75 -25.65
C MET A 480 2.86 8.73 -24.53
N ILE A 481 3.76 8.74 -23.54
CA ILE A 481 3.66 7.84 -22.40
C ILE A 481 3.40 8.61 -21.11
N TYR A 482 2.69 7.95 -20.19
CA TYR A 482 2.42 8.51 -18.89
C TYR A 482 3.47 8.11 -17.86
N VAL A 483 3.79 9.04 -16.97
CA VAL A 483 4.74 8.86 -15.88
C VAL A 483 4.04 9.01 -14.52
N SER A 484 4.58 8.31 -13.53
CA SER A 484 4.12 8.39 -12.14
C SER A 484 4.75 9.58 -11.42
N MET A 485 3.93 10.46 -10.83
CA MET A 485 4.40 11.62 -10.04
C MET A 485 4.33 11.41 -8.53
N GLY A 486 3.22 10.85 -8.04
CA GLY A 486 2.92 10.78 -6.62
C GLY A 486 2.12 11.99 -6.13
N CYS A 487 1.06 11.73 -5.37
CA CYS A 487 0.24 12.74 -4.70
C CYS A 487 -0.32 12.15 -3.39
N LYS A 488 -1.02 12.97 -2.61
CA LYS A 488 -1.62 12.54 -1.34
C LYS A 488 -2.58 11.36 -1.50
N GLU A 489 -3.38 11.32 -2.57
CA GLU A 489 -4.35 10.25 -2.83
C GLU A 489 -3.69 8.88 -3.04
N CYS A 490 -2.57 8.83 -3.75
CA CYS A 490 -1.82 7.59 -3.94
C CYS A 490 -0.71 7.39 -2.90
N SER A 491 -0.75 8.13 -1.79
CA SER A 491 0.26 8.08 -0.73
C SER A 491 1.69 8.23 -1.26
N MET A 492 1.85 9.16 -2.20
CA MET A 492 3.08 9.51 -2.91
C MET A 492 3.69 8.38 -3.76
N THR A 493 2.96 7.29 -4.04
CA THR A 493 3.49 6.18 -4.85
C THR A 493 3.44 6.46 -6.35
N GLY A 494 2.50 7.29 -6.78
CA GLY A 494 2.18 7.54 -8.19
C GLY A 494 1.31 6.45 -8.84
N TYR A 495 0.89 5.44 -8.09
CA TYR A 495 0.04 4.33 -8.54
C TYR A 495 -1.17 4.16 -7.62
N SER A 496 -2.29 3.72 -8.17
CA SER A 496 -3.49 3.39 -7.40
C SER A 496 -4.22 2.23 -8.05
N GLY A 497 -4.17 1.07 -7.41
CA GLY A 497 -4.74 -0.16 -7.92
C GLY A 497 -3.85 -0.85 -8.96
N ARG A 498 -4.42 -1.87 -9.60
CA ARG A 498 -3.73 -2.76 -10.54
C ARG A 498 -4.61 -3.05 -11.75
N VAL A 499 -3.98 -3.32 -12.89
CA VAL A 499 -4.64 -3.78 -14.12
C VAL A 499 -4.04 -5.13 -14.55
N ALA A 500 -4.89 -5.99 -15.11
CA ALA A 500 -4.46 -7.28 -15.63
C ALA A 500 -3.71 -7.09 -16.95
N VAL A 501 -2.61 -7.83 -17.09
CA VAL A 501 -1.96 -8.07 -18.38
C VAL A 501 -2.13 -9.54 -18.68
N THR A 502 -2.76 -9.83 -19.80
CA THR A 502 -3.17 -11.18 -20.19
C THR A 502 -2.52 -11.62 -21.48
N GLU A 503 -2.43 -12.93 -21.63
CA GLU A 503 -2.18 -13.62 -22.90
C GLU A 503 -3.24 -14.72 -22.96
N VAL A 504 -4.22 -14.54 -23.85
CA VAL A 504 -5.37 -15.46 -24.00
C VAL A 504 -5.17 -16.34 -25.22
N LEU A 505 -4.65 -17.54 -24.98
CA LEU A 505 -4.50 -18.58 -25.98
C LEU A 505 -5.79 -19.40 -26.08
N VAL A 506 -6.42 -19.38 -27.25
CA VAL A 506 -7.55 -20.26 -27.57
C VAL A 506 -7.02 -21.41 -28.41
N ALA A 507 -7.34 -22.65 -28.03
CA ALA A 507 -6.92 -23.82 -28.79
C ALA A 507 -7.53 -23.77 -30.21
N THR A 508 -6.65 -23.93 -31.20
CA THR A 508 -7.00 -24.08 -32.61
C THR A 508 -6.56 -25.45 -33.07
N SER A 509 -7.05 -25.93 -34.22
CA SER A 509 -6.63 -27.22 -34.77
C SER A 509 -5.11 -27.33 -34.97
N GLU A 510 -4.41 -26.22 -35.25
CA GLU A 510 -2.95 -26.23 -35.32
C GLU A 510 -2.30 -26.41 -33.95
N ILE A 511 -2.81 -25.73 -32.93
CA ILE A 511 -2.33 -25.89 -31.55
C ILE A 511 -2.60 -27.31 -31.07
N GLU A 512 -3.80 -27.86 -31.32
CA GLU A 512 -4.16 -29.24 -30.95
C GLU A 512 -3.22 -30.26 -31.61
N ARG A 513 -2.91 -30.10 -32.91
CA ARG A 513 -1.92 -30.95 -33.60
C ARG A 513 -0.53 -30.86 -32.98
N SER A 514 -0.09 -29.63 -32.68
CA SER A 514 1.22 -29.39 -32.07
C SER A 514 1.33 -30.01 -30.67
N ILE A 515 0.26 -29.93 -29.87
CA ILE A 515 0.17 -30.61 -28.57
C ILE A 515 0.23 -32.13 -28.77
N ALA A 516 -0.58 -32.70 -29.66
CA ALA A 516 -0.64 -34.14 -29.89
C ALA A 516 0.71 -34.70 -30.38
N ALA A 517 1.47 -33.92 -31.15
CA ALA A 517 2.81 -34.27 -31.63
C ALA A 517 3.89 -34.17 -30.53
N GLY A 518 3.59 -33.56 -29.38
CA GLY A 518 4.57 -33.32 -28.32
C GLY A 518 5.61 -32.25 -28.69
N ASP A 519 5.21 -31.28 -29.51
CA ASP A 519 6.11 -30.23 -29.99
C ASP A 519 6.69 -29.38 -28.83
N PRO A 520 7.91 -28.83 -29.00
CA PRO A 520 8.50 -27.95 -28.01
C PRO A 520 7.73 -26.62 -27.91
N ALA A 521 7.86 -25.94 -26.75
CA ALA A 521 7.19 -24.67 -26.46
C ALA A 521 7.36 -23.59 -27.55
N ALA A 522 8.52 -23.56 -28.22
CA ALA A 522 8.79 -22.59 -29.29
C ALA A 522 7.85 -22.76 -30.49
N ARG A 523 7.51 -24.00 -30.86
CA ARG A 523 6.60 -24.28 -31.99
C ARG A 523 5.15 -23.93 -31.63
N LEU A 524 4.73 -24.28 -30.41
CA LEU A 524 3.43 -23.86 -29.85
C LEU A 524 3.31 -22.34 -29.82
N LEU A 525 4.36 -21.63 -29.43
CA LEU A 525 4.40 -20.17 -29.41
C LEU A 525 4.22 -19.58 -30.82
N SER A 526 4.94 -20.12 -31.82
CA SER A 526 4.77 -19.69 -33.22
C SER A 526 3.34 -19.90 -33.71
N ALA A 527 2.73 -21.05 -33.43
CA ALA A 527 1.34 -21.33 -33.77
C ALA A 527 0.35 -20.39 -33.06
N ALA A 528 0.58 -20.14 -31.76
CA ALA A 528 -0.22 -19.21 -30.97
C ALA A 528 -0.17 -17.79 -31.55
N ARG A 529 1.03 -17.28 -31.90
CA ARG A 529 1.19 -15.96 -32.51
C ARG A 529 0.54 -15.87 -33.89
N ALA A 530 0.70 -16.90 -34.72
CA ALA A 530 0.04 -16.99 -36.03
C ALA A 530 -1.50 -16.99 -35.91
N SER A 531 -2.05 -17.55 -34.83
CA SER A 531 -3.50 -17.49 -34.54
C SER A 531 -3.98 -16.14 -33.99
N GLY A 532 -3.11 -15.12 -33.93
CA GLY A 532 -3.41 -13.78 -33.41
C GLY A 532 -3.38 -13.66 -31.88
N THR A 533 -2.79 -14.64 -31.17
CA THR A 533 -2.65 -14.56 -29.71
C THR A 533 -1.65 -13.47 -29.37
N ARG A 534 -2.11 -12.41 -28.71
CA ARG A 534 -1.26 -11.32 -28.22
C ARG A 534 -0.41 -11.81 -27.05
N SER A 535 0.83 -11.34 -26.97
CA SER A 535 1.73 -11.69 -25.89
C SER A 535 1.45 -10.90 -24.62
N LEU A 536 1.91 -11.42 -23.47
CA LEU A 536 1.92 -10.63 -22.23
C LEU A 536 2.62 -9.28 -22.42
N TRP A 537 3.77 -9.27 -23.12
CA TRP A 537 4.50 -8.03 -23.40
C TRP A 537 3.69 -7.08 -24.28
N GLY A 538 3.09 -7.57 -25.36
CA GLY A 538 2.25 -6.78 -26.26
C GLY A 538 1.02 -6.21 -25.57
N CYS A 539 0.34 -6.99 -24.72
CA CYS A 539 -0.76 -6.52 -23.88
C CYS A 539 -0.28 -5.43 -22.89
N GLY A 540 0.89 -5.62 -22.28
CA GLY A 540 1.52 -4.61 -21.43
C GLY A 540 1.86 -3.30 -22.15
N CYS A 541 2.35 -3.37 -23.38
CA CYS A 541 2.58 -2.21 -24.24
C CYS A 541 1.28 -1.50 -24.61
N ALA A 542 0.20 -2.23 -24.90
CA ALA A 542 -1.12 -1.63 -25.12
C ALA A 542 -1.63 -0.89 -23.87
N GLN A 543 -1.46 -1.46 -22.67
CA GLN A 543 -1.81 -0.80 -21.41
C GLN A 543 -0.94 0.44 -21.13
N LEU A 544 0.32 0.45 -21.57
CA LEU A 544 1.20 1.61 -21.49
C LEU A 544 0.71 2.74 -22.40
N LEU A 545 0.38 2.42 -23.65
CA LEU A 545 -0.13 3.39 -24.64
C LEU A 545 -1.51 3.94 -24.23
N ALA A 546 -2.35 3.12 -23.59
CA ALA A 546 -3.60 3.58 -22.97
C ALA A 546 -3.37 4.48 -21.72
N GLY A 547 -2.12 4.64 -21.28
CA GLY A 547 -1.76 5.42 -20.10
C GLY A 547 -2.18 4.77 -18.77
N ASN A 548 -2.57 3.51 -18.78
CA ASN A 548 -3.00 2.79 -17.57
C ASN A 548 -1.82 2.45 -16.67
N THR A 549 -0.62 2.28 -17.23
CA THR A 549 0.61 1.96 -16.49
C THR A 549 1.76 2.89 -16.92
N SER A 550 2.90 2.80 -16.23
CA SER A 550 4.14 3.44 -16.65
C SER A 550 5.08 2.44 -17.31
N ALA A 551 6.04 2.94 -18.08
CA ALA A 551 7.10 2.10 -18.64
C ALA A 551 7.93 1.41 -17.53
N GLN A 552 8.13 2.10 -16.40
CA GLN A 552 8.86 1.60 -15.23
C GLN A 552 8.18 0.36 -14.65
N GLU A 553 6.87 0.42 -14.53
CA GLU A 553 6.09 -0.70 -14.01
C GLU A 553 6.01 -1.86 -15.00
N LEU A 554 5.86 -1.57 -16.30
CA LEU A 554 5.84 -2.57 -17.36
C LEU A 554 7.13 -3.41 -17.36
N VAL A 555 8.29 -2.75 -17.42
CA VAL A 555 9.61 -3.39 -17.46
C VAL A 555 9.98 -4.08 -16.14
N ARG A 556 9.34 -3.69 -15.03
CA ARG A 556 9.52 -4.35 -13.73
C ARG A 556 8.85 -5.73 -13.69
N VAL A 557 7.68 -5.85 -14.31
CA VAL A 557 6.84 -7.07 -14.22
C VAL A 557 7.04 -7.99 -15.42
N LEU A 558 7.34 -7.44 -16.60
CA LEU A 558 7.43 -8.18 -17.85
C LEU A 558 8.79 -7.98 -18.52
N GLU A 559 9.15 -8.95 -19.35
CA GLU A 559 10.34 -8.90 -20.21
C GLU A 559 9.92 -8.82 -21.69
N PRO A 560 10.73 -8.14 -22.54
CA PRO A 560 10.51 -8.12 -23.98
C PRO A 560 10.50 -9.54 -24.57
N GLU A 561 9.64 -9.76 -25.57
CA GLU A 561 9.67 -11.00 -26.34
C GLU A 561 11.03 -11.16 -27.05
N GLY A 562 11.58 -12.39 -27.04
CA GLY A 562 12.89 -12.70 -27.61
C GLY A 562 14.09 -12.53 -26.66
N ALA A 563 13.95 -11.81 -25.53
CA ALA A 563 15.02 -11.67 -24.53
C ALA A 563 15.24 -12.91 -23.65
N ARG A 564 14.29 -13.87 -23.67
CA ARG A 564 14.25 -15.04 -22.78
C ARG A 564 15.33 -16.12 -23.05
N GLY A 565 16.26 -15.85 -23.97
CA GLY A 565 17.31 -16.79 -24.35
C GLY A 565 18.56 -16.80 -23.47
N ASN A 566 18.73 -15.88 -22.49
CA ASN A 566 20.05 -15.78 -21.83
C ASN A 566 20.08 -15.27 -20.36
N THR A 567 19.11 -15.59 -19.53
CA THR A 567 19.17 -15.28 -18.08
C THR A 567 18.83 -16.49 -17.22
N ARG A 568 19.86 -17.26 -16.85
CA ARG A 568 19.84 -18.05 -15.62
C ARG A 568 19.81 -17.07 -14.44
N GLY A 569 18.63 -16.87 -13.87
CA GLY A 569 18.45 -15.99 -12.72
C GLY A 569 17.00 -16.00 -12.24
N ALA A 570 16.58 -17.11 -11.64
CA ALA A 570 15.37 -17.15 -10.84
C ALA A 570 15.57 -16.24 -9.62
N GLY A 571 14.97 -15.05 -9.65
CA GLY A 571 14.87 -14.14 -8.52
C GLY A 571 13.41 -14.04 -8.08
N THR A 572 13.03 -14.81 -7.06
CA THR A 572 11.82 -14.54 -6.29
C THR A 572 12.11 -13.38 -5.34
N GLY A 573 11.58 -12.19 -5.62
CA GLY A 573 11.56 -11.12 -4.65
C GLY A 573 11.92 -9.78 -5.25
N TYR A 574 11.07 -8.79 -4.97
CA TYR A 574 11.34 -7.36 -4.92
C TYR A 574 12.69 -6.90 -5.49
N ASP A 575 12.85 -7.00 -6.80
CA ASP A 575 13.95 -6.32 -7.45
C ASP A 575 13.70 -4.81 -7.30
N VAL A 576 14.72 -4.13 -6.76
CA VAL A 576 14.86 -2.67 -6.82
C VAL A 576 14.52 -2.25 -8.26
N PRO A 577 13.71 -1.19 -8.49
CA PRO A 577 13.31 -0.81 -9.84
C PRO A 577 14.55 -0.73 -10.72
N LYS A 578 14.68 -1.66 -11.69
CA LYS A 578 15.77 -1.61 -12.68
C LYS A 578 15.68 -0.22 -13.30
N GLN A 579 16.72 0.59 -13.07
CA GLN A 579 16.68 2.02 -13.39
C GLN A 579 16.37 2.15 -14.88
N ILE A 580 15.18 2.68 -15.20
CA ILE A 580 14.84 2.94 -16.60
C ILE A 580 15.70 4.11 -17.04
N ILE A 581 16.66 3.81 -17.89
CA ILE A 581 17.45 4.81 -18.60
C ILE A 581 16.63 5.18 -19.83
N TYR A 582 15.91 6.30 -19.73
CA TYR A 582 15.43 7.03 -20.91
C TYR A 582 16.68 7.44 -21.71
N GLU A 583 16.65 7.32 -23.04
CA GLU A 583 17.81 7.70 -23.83
C GLU A 583 18.17 9.17 -23.56
N ARG A 584 19.38 9.36 -23.02
CA ARG A 584 19.94 10.68 -22.72
C ARG A 584 20.01 11.49 -24.02
N ARG A 585 19.06 12.37 -24.28
CA ARG A 585 19.34 13.54 -25.12
C ARG A 585 20.21 14.51 -24.31
N ALA A 586 21.52 14.30 -24.48
CA ALA A 586 22.66 15.11 -24.08
C ALA A 586 23.01 15.21 -22.57
N GLN A 587 24.25 14.79 -22.29
CA GLN A 587 25.00 15.10 -21.08
C GLN A 587 25.24 16.61 -20.99
N GLY A 588 24.61 17.28 -20.02
CA GLY A 588 24.92 18.65 -19.64
C GLY A 588 24.83 18.79 -18.11
N PRO A 589 25.57 19.73 -17.49
CA PRO A 589 25.58 19.91 -16.03
C PRO A 589 24.31 20.58 -15.47
N MET A 590 23.31 20.90 -16.31
CA MET A 590 22.10 21.61 -15.90
C MET A 590 20.81 20.87 -16.31
N THR A 591 19.80 20.95 -15.44
CA THR A 591 18.43 20.51 -15.70
C THR A 591 17.90 21.15 -16.99
N GLN A 592 17.47 20.34 -17.96
CA GLN A 592 16.90 20.86 -19.22
C GLN A 592 15.42 21.19 -19.04
N ILE A 593 15.01 22.37 -19.51
CA ILE A 593 13.60 22.78 -19.55
C ILE A 593 13.07 22.49 -20.97
N VAL A 594 12.04 21.66 -21.10
CA VAL A 594 11.51 21.18 -22.39
C VAL A 594 10.03 21.54 -22.52
N PRO A 595 9.63 22.42 -23.46
CA PRO A 595 8.23 22.60 -23.84
C PRO A 595 7.79 21.40 -24.68
N GLY A 596 7.12 20.43 -24.06
CA GLY A 596 6.84 19.15 -24.71
C GLY A 596 5.48 19.07 -25.41
N VAL A 597 4.47 19.75 -24.86
CA VAL A 597 3.06 19.53 -25.20
C VAL A 597 2.22 20.80 -25.01
N VAL A 598 1.08 20.85 -25.68
CA VAL A 598 0.07 21.92 -25.57
C VAL A 598 -1.25 21.39 -25.03
N GLU A 599 -1.92 22.21 -24.22
CA GLU A 599 -3.26 21.99 -23.70
C GLU A 599 -4.14 23.16 -24.16
N VAL A 600 -5.18 22.93 -24.96
CA VAL A 600 -6.02 23.99 -25.53
C VAL A 600 -7.47 23.88 -25.06
N TYR A 601 -7.93 24.84 -24.26
CA TYR A 601 -9.35 25.02 -23.94
C TYR A 601 -10.03 25.76 -25.08
N VAL A 602 -10.97 25.09 -25.76
CA VAL A 602 -11.73 25.70 -26.85
C VAL A 602 -13.03 26.31 -26.31
N ILE A 603 -13.24 27.60 -26.56
CA ILE A 603 -14.28 28.39 -25.91
C ILE A 603 -15.12 29.10 -26.97
N ARG A 604 -16.45 28.94 -26.88
CA ARG A 604 -17.43 29.85 -27.47
C ARG A 604 -17.86 30.88 -26.43
N HIS A 605 -17.87 32.14 -26.83
CA HIS A 605 -18.24 33.24 -25.97
C HIS A 605 -19.34 34.07 -26.63
N ASN A 606 -20.50 34.15 -25.98
CA ASN A 606 -21.59 35.06 -26.37
C ASN A 606 -22.10 35.80 -25.14
N ALA A 607 -22.04 37.14 -25.17
CA ALA A 607 -22.62 38.03 -24.17
C ALA A 607 -22.32 37.68 -22.69
N GLY A 608 -21.15 37.09 -22.40
CA GLY A 608 -20.73 36.70 -21.04
C GLY A 608 -20.95 35.23 -20.67
N ASP A 609 -21.65 34.45 -21.51
CA ASP A 609 -21.82 33.01 -21.33
C ASP A 609 -20.71 32.23 -22.08
N TRP A 610 -20.13 31.26 -21.38
CA TRP A 610 -18.98 30.49 -21.84
C TRP A 610 -19.38 29.05 -22.05
N ARG A 611 -19.19 28.58 -23.29
CA ARG A 611 -19.33 27.16 -23.63
C ARG A 611 -17.96 26.61 -23.96
N VAL A 612 -17.53 25.62 -23.20
CA VAL A 612 -16.24 24.94 -23.35
C VAL A 612 -16.47 23.64 -24.12
N LEU A 613 -15.65 23.39 -25.14
CA LEU A 613 -15.67 22.14 -25.87
C LEU A 613 -15.01 21.05 -25.02
N ALA A 614 -15.75 19.96 -24.78
CA ALA A 614 -15.22 18.73 -24.25
C ALA A 614 -15.30 17.64 -25.33
N LEU A 615 -14.21 16.92 -25.54
CA LEU A 615 -14.08 15.85 -26.51
C LEU A 615 -14.06 14.50 -25.81
N GLN A 616 -14.75 13.51 -26.36
CA GLN A 616 -14.75 12.13 -25.88
C GLN A 616 -13.94 11.25 -26.83
N ARG A 617 -12.90 10.60 -26.31
CA ARG A 617 -12.01 9.75 -27.11
C ARG A 617 -12.72 8.50 -27.66
N SER A 618 -12.40 8.15 -28.90
CA SER A 618 -12.91 6.98 -29.63
C SER A 618 -12.55 5.64 -28.96
N PRO A 619 -13.26 4.55 -29.26
CA PRO A 619 -12.98 3.23 -28.68
C PRO A 619 -11.61 2.68 -29.08
N ASP A 620 -11.12 3.07 -30.25
CA ASP A 620 -9.84 2.65 -30.80
C ASP A 620 -8.69 3.64 -30.48
N ALA A 621 -9.01 4.77 -29.86
CA ALA A 621 -8.05 5.77 -29.44
C ALA A 621 -7.42 5.41 -28.09
N SER A 622 -6.33 6.09 -27.72
CA SER A 622 -5.83 5.99 -26.34
C SER A 622 -6.95 6.40 -25.37
N ARG A 623 -7.14 5.73 -24.22
CA ARG A 623 -8.17 6.06 -23.21
C ARG A 623 -9.62 6.16 -23.75
N PRO A 624 -10.18 5.04 -24.26
CA PRO A 624 -11.55 4.98 -24.74
C PRO A 624 -12.56 5.63 -23.78
N GLY A 625 -13.39 6.53 -24.30
CA GLY A 625 -14.50 7.13 -23.56
C GLY A 625 -14.13 8.23 -22.56
N SER A 626 -12.86 8.58 -22.37
CA SER A 626 -12.47 9.70 -21.49
C SER A 626 -12.82 11.05 -22.11
N TRP A 627 -13.22 11.99 -21.26
CA TRP A 627 -13.53 13.36 -21.63
C TRP A 627 -12.36 14.31 -21.35
N GLU A 628 -11.95 15.06 -22.36
CA GLU A 628 -10.78 15.92 -22.34
C GLU A 628 -10.94 17.19 -23.19
N LEU A 629 -9.97 18.10 -23.05
CA LEU A 629 -9.77 19.25 -23.93
C LEU A 629 -8.85 18.84 -25.11
N VAL A 630 -8.67 19.73 -26.09
CA VAL A 630 -7.71 19.52 -27.19
C VAL A 630 -6.29 19.43 -26.62
N TYR A 631 -5.53 18.45 -27.07
CA TYR A 631 -4.24 18.13 -26.48
C TYR A 631 -3.28 17.52 -27.50
N GLY A 632 -2.06 18.05 -27.58
CA GLY A 632 -1.08 17.48 -28.48
C GLY A 632 0.36 17.86 -28.25
N LYS A 633 1.21 17.42 -29.18
CA LYS A 633 2.67 17.56 -29.07
C LYS A 633 3.15 18.85 -29.69
N ILE A 634 4.28 19.33 -29.19
CA ILE A 634 5.04 20.38 -29.87
C ILE A 634 6.13 19.69 -30.69
N ASP A 635 6.08 19.85 -32.00
CA ASP A 635 7.07 19.27 -32.90
C ASP A 635 8.44 19.96 -32.77
N ALA A 636 9.49 19.28 -33.22
CA ALA A 636 10.84 19.82 -33.16
C ALA A 636 10.96 21.13 -33.96
N GLY A 637 11.28 22.23 -33.28
CA GLY A 637 11.36 23.56 -33.88
C GLY A 637 10.02 24.29 -34.05
N GLU A 638 8.92 23.67 -33.63
CA GLU A 638 7.59 24.28 -33.63
C GLU A 638 7.41 25.24 -32.44
N ARG A 639 6.74 26.38 -32.67
CA ARG A 639 6.35 27.30 -31.59
C ARG A 639 5.09 26.76 -30.89
N PRO A 640 4.98 26.81 -29.55
CA PRO A 640 3.84 26.24 -28.83
C PRO A 640 2.47 26.72 -29.30
N GLU A 641 2.32 27.99 -29.62
CA GLU A 641 1.08 28.58 -30.15
C GLU A 641 0.73 28.06 -31.55
N ARG A 642 1.72 27.69 -32.37
CA ARG A 642 1.47 27.05 -33.67
C ARG A 642 1.00 25.62 -33.48
N ALA A 643 1.63 24.90 -32.56
CA ALA A 643 1.19 23.57 -32.16
C ALA A 643 -0.26 23.62 -31.65
N ALA A 644 -0.59 24.57 -30.77
CA ALA A 644 -1.95 24.73 -30.25
C ALA A 644 -3.00 24.97 -31.35
N VAL A 645 -2.69 25.80 -32.35
CA VAL A 645 -3.57 26.04 -33.50
C VAL A 645 -3.67 24.79 -34.40
N ARG A 646 -2.56 24.09 -34.61
CA ARG A 646 -2.51 22.86 -35.42
C ARG A 646 -3.36 21.77 -34.79
N GLU A 647 -3.12 21.42 -33.54
CA GLU A 647 -3.84 20.36 -32.80
C GLU A 647 -5.35 20.67 -32.75
N LEU A 648 -5.73 21.92 -32.46
CA LEU A 648 -7.14 22.33 -32.47
C LEU A 648 -7.78 22.11 -33.84
N ARG A 649 -7.09 22.48 -34.92
CA ARG A 649 -7.60 22.31 -36.28
C ARG A 649 -7.67 20.83 -36.67
N GLU A 650 -6.67 20.04 -36.32
CA GLU A 650 -6.58 18.61 -36.64
C GLU A 650 -7.65 17.81 -35.89
N GLU A 651 -7.90 18.11 -34.61
CA GLU A 651 -8.88 17.39 -33.79
C GLU A 651 -10.34 17.84 -34.02
N THR A 652 -10.58 19.12 -34.37
CA THR A 652 -11.94 19.69 -34.35
C THR A 652 -12.36 20.40 -35.63
N GLY A 653 -11.45 20.65 -36.57
CA GLY A 653 -11.69 21.45 -37.77
C GLY A 653 -11.92 22.95 -37.52
N LEU A 654 -11.94 23.39 -36.26
CA LEU A 654 -12.26 24.77 -35.89
C LEU A 654 -11.11 25.75 -36.22
N GLN A 655 -11.47 27.01 -36.44
CA GLN A 655 -10.52 28.10 -36.62
C GLN A 655 -10.44 28.99 -35.38
N VAL A 656 -9.21 29.30 -34.97
CA VAL A 656 -8.94 30.15 -33.81
C VAL A 656 -9.14 31.62 -34.18
N LYS A 657 -10.03 32.32 -33.46
CA LYS A 657 -10.23 33.77 -33.57
C LYS A 657 -9.31 34.55 -32.63
N ALA A 658 -9.07 34.03 -31.44
CA ALA A 658 -8.13 34.58 -30.49
C ALA A 658 -7.50 33.45 -29.67
N LEU A 659 -6.19 33.51 -29.46
CA LEU A 659 -5.44 32.52 -28.68
C LEU A 659 -4.72 33.22 -27.53
N TYR A 660 -4.92 32.73 -26.31
CA TYR A 660 -4.26 33.26 -25.12
C TYR A 660 -3.40 32.19 -24.48
N ASN A 661 -2.14 32.49 -24.19
CA ASN A 661 -1.31 31.67 -23.31
C ASN A 661 -1.64 32.05 -21.86
N VAL A 662 -2.26 31.13 -21.12
CA VAL A 662 -2.85 31.43 -19.81
C VAL A 662 -1.92 30.99 -18.69
N THR A 663 -1.34 29.81 -18.79
CA THR A 663 -0.46 29.26 -17.77
C THR A 663 0.52 28.25 -18.36
N VAL A 664 1.57 27.97 -17.60
CA VAL A 664 2.49 26.87 -17.92
C VAL A 664 2.50 25.90 -16.75
N ASN A 665 2.09 24.67 -17.03
CA ASN A 665 2.25 23.59 -16.09
C ASN A 665 3.66 23.01 -16.22
N SER A 666 4.38 22.88 -15.11
CA SER A 666 5.73 22.32 -15.11
C SER A 666 5.88 21.17 -14.11
N PHE A 667 6.76 20.22 -14.42
CA PHE A 667 7.13 19.15 -13.50
C PHE A 667 8.55 18.67 -13.75
N TYR A 668 9.25 18.34 -12.65
CA TYR A 668 10.61 17.83 -12.71
C TYR A 668 10.64 16.31 -12.80
N LEU A 669 11.20 15.80 -13.89
CA LEU A 669 11.51 14.39 -14.12
C LEU A 669 12.93 14.10 -13.65
N HIS A 670 13.08 13.62 -12.42
CA HIS A 670 14.39 13.30 -11.85
C HIS A 670 15.17 12.23 -12.66
N ALA A 671 14.46 11.30 -13.30
CA ALA A 671 15.08 10.22 -14.07
C ALA A 671 15.81 10.73 -15.33
N THR A 672 15.27 11.78 -15.95
CA THR A 672 15.83 12.44 -17.14
C THR A 672 16.53 13.75 -16.80
N GLN A 673 16.44 14.20 -15.54
CA GLN A 673 16.85 15.54 -15.09
C GLN A 673 16.26 16.66 -15.95
N THR A 674 14.97 16.55 -16.30
CA THR A 674 14.28 17.54 -17.14
C THR A 674 13.08 18.17 -16.43
N ILE A 675 12.84 19.47 -16.67
CA ILE A 675 11.58 20.13 -16.34
C ILE A 675 10.74 20.11 -17.61
N GLN A 676 9.70 19.28 -17.63
CA GLN A 676 8.72 19.26 -18.71
C GLN A 676 7.72 20.40 -18.52
N MET A 677 7.55 21.21 -19.55
CA MET A 677 6.57 22.30 -19.61
C MET A 677 5.42 21.89 -20.55
N SER A 678 4.21 22.09 -20.07
CA SER A 678 2.97 21.99 -20.82
C SER A 678 2.38 23.39 -20.93
N MET A 679 2.31 23.87 -22.17
CA MET A 679 1.85 25.22 -22.49
C MET A 679 0.32 25.21 -22.59
N VAL A 680 -0.34 26.00 -21.75
CA VAL A 680 -1.80 25.99 -21.66
C VAL A 680 -2.37 27.20 -22.37
N PHE A 681 -3.20 26.94 -23.37
CA PHE A 681 -3.85 27.95 -24.17
C PHE A 681 -5.36 27.95 -23.98
N ALA A 682 -5.96 29.13 -24.14
CA ALA A 682 -7.40 29.30 -24.32
C ALA A 682 -7.64 29.82 -25.74
N ALA A 683 -8.37 29.06 -26.55
CA ALA A 683 -8.71 29.38 -27.93
C ALA A 683 -10.18 29.77 -28.02
N PHE A 684 -10.45 31.00 -28.44
CA PHE A 684 -11.80 31.45 -28.74
C PHE A 684 -12.11 31.18 -30.22
N VAL A 685 -13.26 30.56 -30.47
CA VAL A 685 -13.72 30.19 -31.82
C VAL A 685 -15.04 30.91 -32.15
N ALA A 686 -15.49 30.86 -33.40
CA ALA A 686 -16.78 31.43 -33.74
C ALA A 686 -17.92 30.62 -33.09
N GLU A 687 -19.00 31.31 -32.72
CA GLU A 687 -20.16 30.71 -32.08
C GLU A 687 -20.86 29.70 -33.01
N ASP A 688 -20.84 29.98 -34.32
CA ASP A 688 -21.46 29.23 -35.40
C ASP A 688 -20.53 28.20 -36.07
N SER A 689 -19.27 28.06 -35.61
CA SER A 689 -18.34 27.10 -36.22
C SER A 689 -18.72 25.66 -35.93
N GLU A 690 -18.95 24.85 -36.96
CA GLU A 690 -19.22 23.42 -36.81
C GLU A 690 -17.96 22.64 -36.42
N VAL A 691 -18.13 21.64 -35.54
CA VAL A 691 -17.04 20.76 -35.09
C VAL A 691 -16.99 19.54 -36.01
N ALA A 692 -15.84 19.30 -36.63
CA ALA A 692 -15.52 18.10 -37.38
C ALA A 692 -14.47 17.31 -36.60
N LEU A 693 -14.87 16.19 -36.00
CA LEU A 693 -13.96 15.37 -35.19
C LEU A 693 -12.98 14.58 -36.06
N SER A 694 -11.75 14.45 -35.57
CA SER A 694 -10.81 13.46 -36.09
C SER A 694 -11.20 12.05 -35.67
N ASP A 695 -10.53 11.04 -36.24
CA ASP A 695 -10.73 9.63 -35.86
C ASP A 695 -10.41 9.35 -34.38
N GLU A 696 -9.68 10.26 -33.71
CA GLU A 696 -9.36 10.14 -32.28
C GLU A 696 -10.56 10.33 -31.35
N HIS A 697 -11.63 10.99 -31.81
CA HIS A 697 -12.78 11.35 -30.98
C HIS A 697 -14.09 10.87 -31.58
N GLN A 698 -14.95 10.30 -30.74
CA GLN A 698 -16.25 9.76 -31.15
C GLN A 698 -17.41 10.72 -30.86
N ARG A 699 -17.21 11.67 -29.94
CA ARG A 699 -18.28 12.57 -29.47
C ARG A 699 -17.70 13.86 -28.95
N PHE A 700 -18.47 14.94 -29.02
CA PHE A 700 -18.15 16.21 -28.37
C PHE A 700 -19.37 16.81 -27.70
N GLU A 701 -19.14 17.67 -26.71
CA GLU A 701 -20.17 18.45 -26.03
C GLU A 701 -19.69 19.88 -25.78
N TRP A 702 -20.61 20.84 -25.95
CA TRP A 702 -20.42 22.22 -25.54
C TRP A 702 -21.05 22.42 -24.16
N LEU A 703 -20.21 22.54 -23.14
CA LEU A 703 -20.60 22.55 -21.74
C LEU A 703 -20.40 23.93 -21.10
N SER A 704 -21.15 24.27 -20.07
CA SER A 704 -20.76 25.39 -19.21
C SER A 704 -19.40 25.12 -18.55
N VAL A 705 -18.76 26.16 -18.01
CA VAL A 705 -17.45 26.02 -17.33
C VAL A 705 -17.50 25.01 -16.19
N ASP A 706 -18.56 25.04 -15.37
CA ASP A 706 -18.71 24.13 -14.22
C ASP A 706 -18.99 22.69 -14.69
N GLU A 707 -19.90 22.51 -15.66
CA GLU A 707 -20.16 21.19 -16.26
C GLU A 707 -18.91 20.61 -16.93
N ALA A 708 -18.09 21.44 -17.59
CA ALA A 708 -16.84 21.01 -18.18
C ALA A 708 -15.82 20.60 -17.10
N CYS A 709 -15.73 21.36 -16.00
CA CYS A 709 -14.89 20.98 -14.86
C CYS A 709 -15.28 19.62 -14.28
N ASP A 710 -16.57 19.34 -14.18
CA ASP A 710 -17.09 18.07 -13.67
C ASP A 710 -16.97 16.93 -14.70
N ARG A 711 -17.07 17.26 -15.99
CA ARG A 711 -16.98 16.29 -17.08
C ARG A 711 -15.56 15.86 -17.35
N PHE A 712 -14.59 16.77 -17.26
CA PHE A 712 -13.20 16.46 -17.56
C PHE A 712 -12.70 15.35 -16.64
N THR A 713 -12.10 14.33 -17.26
CA THR A 713 -11.64 13.14 -16.53
C THR A 713 -10.50 13.49 -15.56
N TRP A 714 -9.79 14.59 -15.80
CA TRP A 714 -8.60 14.99 -15.05
C TRP A 714 -8.86 16.23 -14.18
N PRO A 715 -8.68 16.14 -12.85
CA PRO A 715 -8.82 17.31 -11.96
C PRO A 715 -7.92 18.49 -12.31
N ARG A 716 -6.78 18.25 -12.97
CA ARG A 716 -5.90 19.31 -13.48
C ARG A 716 -6.54 20.10 -14.62
N ALA A 717 -7.28 19.45 -15.52
CA ALA A 717 -8.00 20.15 -16.59
C ALA A 717 -9.08 21.07 -15.99
N ALA A 718 -9.78 20.63 -14.95
CA ALA A 718 -10.70 21.48 -14.21
C ALA A 718 -9.99 22.68 -13.55
N ARG A 719 -8.82 22.47 -12.94
CA ARG A 719 -8.02 23.59 -12.37
C ARG A 719 -7.57 24.58 -13.44
N GLY A 720 -7.00 24.09 -14.54
CA GLY A 720 -6.56 24.95 -15.63
C GLY A 720 -7.72 25.75 -16.24
N LEU A 721 -8.89 25.12 -16.41
CA LEU A 721 -10.07 25.84 -16.88
C LEU A 721 -10.54 26.93 -15.90
N ARG A 722 -10.43 26.71 -14.59
CA ARG A 722 -10.72 27.77 -13.59
C ARG A 722 -9.73 28.92 -13.69
N ASP A 723 -8.44 28.64 -13.93
CA ASP A 723 -7.43 29.69 -14.15
C ASP A 723 -7.73 30.50 -15.41
N VAL A 724 -8.13 29.82 -16.50
CA VAL A 724 -8.60 30.46 -17.75
C VAL A 724 -9.81 31.34 -17.47
N ARG A 725 -10.81 30.84 -16.75
CA ARG A 725 -12.01 31.61 -16.40
C ARG A 725 -11.68 32.83 -15.55
N HIS A 726 -10.72 32.70 -14.62
CA HIS A 726 -10.29 33.80 -13.76
C HIS A 726 -9.60 34.91 -14.57
N LEU A 727 -8.69 34.55 -15.48
CA LEU A 727 -7.89 35.51 -16.23
C LEU A 727 -8.63 36.15 -17.40
N LEU A 728 -9.53 35.39 -18.05
CA LEU A 728 -10.16 35.79 -19.30
C LEU A 728 -11.68 36.00 -19.16
N ALA A 729 -12.23 36.18 -17.95
CA ALA A 729 -13.68 36.15 -17.66
C ALA A 729 -14.60 36.92 -18.65
N ARG A 730 -14.11 38.03 -19.24
CA ARG A 730 -14.85 38.87 -20.20
C ARG A 730 -14.69 38.46 -21.67
N GLY A 731 -14.03 37.34 -21.94
CA GLY A 731 -13.58 36.94 -23.29
C GLY A 731 -12.32 37.67 -23.77
N ASN A 732 -11.73 38.49 -22.90
CA ASN A 732 -10.46 39.18 -23.08
C ASN A 732 -9.69 39.17 -21.75
N ALA A 733 -8.39 39.39 -21.82
CA ALA A 733 -7.46 39.49 -20.69
C ALA A 733 -7.44 40.90 -20.07
N GLY A 734 -8.35 41.81 -20.48
CA GLY A 734 -8.44 43.16 -19.96
C GLY A 734 -7.11 43.92 -20.12
N PRO A 735 -6.59 44.59 -19.06
CA PRO A 735 -5.32 45.32 -19.14
C PRO A 735 -4.07 44.50 -19.46
N VAL A 736 -4.13 43.15 -19.36
CA VAL A 736 -3.00 42.27 -19.68
C VAL A 736 -3.16 41.52 -21.00
N GLU A 737 -4.11 41.95 -21.85
CA GLU A 737 -4.38 41.40 -23.18
C GLU A 737 -3.11 41.27 -24.02
N ASP A 738 -2.30 42.33 -24.10
CA ASP A 738 -1.07 42.37 -24.90
C ASP A 738 0.01 41.40 -24.42
N ALA A 739 -0.08 40.92 -23.17
CA ALA A 739 0.86 39.96 -22.59
C ALA A 739 0.41 38.51 -22.78
N LEU A 740 -0.90 38.25 -22.75
CA LEU A 740 -1.46 36.89 -22.80
C LEU A 740 -1.87 36.47 -24.21
N ARG A 741 -2.27 37.42 -25.07
CA ARG A 741 -2.75 37.11 -26.42
C ARG A 741 -1.58 36.82 -27.36
N VAL A 742 -1.62 35.65 -27.99
CA VAL A 742 -0.59 35.16 -28.91
C VAL A 742 -1.07 35.14 -30.35
N LEU A 743 -2.40 35.09 -30.58
CA LEU A 743 -3.03 35.20 -31.90
C LEU A 743 -4.37 35.96 -31.81
#